data_AF-A0A950AP13-F1
#
_entry.id   AF-A0A950AP13-F1
#
_cell.length_a   1.000
_cell.length_b   1.000
_cell.length_c   1.000
_cell.angle_alpha   90.00
_cell.angle_beta   90.00
_cell.angle_gamma   90.00
#
_symmetry.space_group_name_H-M   'P 1'
#
loop_
_entity.id
_entity.type
_entity.pdbx_description
1 polymer ?
#
loop_
_entity_poly.entity_id
_entity_poly.type
_entity_poly.pdbx_seq_one_letter_code
_entity_poly.pdbx_strand_id
1 'polypeptide(L)'
;MPRELTLELLRPEAIRSDETWQTSLRMLEPHQMLILFLTRESNDAFASWNRLQAMYPTGTDRNDVQTVERRRYYRLVLPLEPDQPLLSAHPLTWTIISHMIWDGRPPETLNPWQQQAMLDWLHWGGQLILVGGAGPSFHAIRDSFLTPYLPAEPSGENLLLTRDDLTPLAEAYRPPATPRDWEDPRPVPTTGDEIAARVRPVNRYRAAEPIVPASNRPVFLAGLRPVAGASVIPLGESSNRVLGIERRVGRGRILMLALSPNDPAIAAWPGLDTLVRRVVLRRPEDPIISAGGRQPDGRGLMMPSDGALSGRDLSWFRYLSRDMGAPDSRPSPYNHPEVAVSVATPSNDNWAPQDTGDDPPQLSPGSPVAEWLDSAALPRMSRDALEDASGLKVPGASFVLKVIVAYLIALGPLNWLICRFVFGRREWAWVVIPLLSLGFAIGVERAAAYDVGYDSACDEIDLVETFAGYPRAHVSRFASLYSTGRLRFTISYPNDPTALALPMDRGRSLAGEDLTTSIFRSYPTPALEGFQVQPRSLSMFRAEQMVSIGGTVALASDEGPRRVVNTTDLELRDAVLVDVNGPGDRRETYLGTITPGASVEVEEASAPPLDSKALPKGTLDPSRLLRELRGFAEGRPEEKGEVRLVAWSPRPFGGQTLEPSVDRQRGLALVVVHLRFGPPPAPDGPRYHALA
;
A
#
# COMPACT_ATOMS: atom_id res chain seq x y z
N MET A 1 10.46 0.95 -16.26
CA MET A 1 11.25 0.33 -15.18
C MET A 1 11.81 -0.99 -15.67
N PRO A 2 13.10 -1.28 -15.46
CA PRO A 2 13.66 -2.58 -15.79
C PRO A 2 13.01 -3.66 -14.90
N ARG A 3 12.69 -4.83 -15.45
CA ARG A 3 12.11 -5.97 -14.69
C ARG A 3 13.10 -6.62 -13.73
N GLU A 4 14.38 -6.40 -13.99
CA GLU A 4 15.50 -6.87 -13.19
C GLU A 4 16.42 -5.70 -12.88
N LEU A 5 16.81 -5.58 -11.62
CA LEU A 5 17.78 -4.61 -11.15
C LEU A 5 19.06 -5.37 -10.80
N THR A 6 20.12 -5.16 -11.58
CA THR A 6 21.42 -5.77 -11.30
C THR A 6 22.03 -5.10 -10.09
N LEU A 7 22.40 -5.91 -9.10
CA LEU A 7 23.16 -5.50 -7.93
C LEU A 7 24.60 -6.00 -8.07
N GLU A 8 25.52 -5.16 -7.64
CA GLU A 8 26.89 -5.56 -7.36
C GLU A 8 27.04 -5.67 -5.85
N LEU A 9 27.30 -6.89 -5.38
CA LEU A 9 27.57 -7.17 -3.98
C LEU A 9 29.08 -7.18 -3.77
N LEU A 10 29.56 -6.39 -2.83
CA LEU A 10 30.94 -6.40 -2.38
C LEU A 10 30.97 -6.97 -0.96
N ARG A 11 31.75 -8.02 -0.72
CA ARG A 11 31.96 -8.58 0.62
C ARG A 11 33.24 -7.96 1.19
N PRO A 12 33.16 -7.12 2.24
CA PRO A 12 34.33 -6.41 2.77
C PRO A 12 35.47 -7.32 3.23
N GLU A 13 35.16 -8.57 3.60
CA GLU A 13 36.12 -9.58 4.07
C GLU A 13 36.47 -10.63 3.00
N ALA A 14 36.19 -10.34 1.72
CA ALA A 14 36.58 -11.24 0.64
C ALA A 14 38.11 -11.39 0.55
N ILE A 15 38.58 -12.60 0.21
CA ILE A 15 40.00 -12.92 0.05
C ILE A 15 40.66 -12.00 -0.99
N ARG A 16 39.88 -11.55 -1.98
CA ARG A 16 40.22 -10.49 -2.91
C ARG A 16 39.38 -9.25 -2.59
N SER A 17 40.04 -8.13 -2.32
CA SER A 17 39.41 -6.86 -1.92
C SER A 17 38.53 -6.22 -3.01
N ASP A 18 38.58 -6.72 -4.24
CA ASP A 18 37.86 -6.27 -5.43
C ASP A 18 36.84 -7.29 -5.96
N GLU A 19 36.60 -8.40 -5.25
CA GLU A 19 35.64 -9.41 -5.70
C GLU A 19 34.20 -8.87 -5.58
N THR A 20 33.61 -8.56 -6.74
CA THR A 20 32.22 -8.14 -6.87
C THR A 20 31.38 -9.28 -7.41
N TRP A 21 30.31 -9.64 -6.71
CA TRP A 21 29.33 -10.62 -7.18
C TRP A 21 28.16 -9.89 -7.82
N GLN A 22 27.83 -10.25 -9.05
CA GLN A 22 26.60 -9.78 -9.68
C GLN A 22 25.43 -10.66 -9.26
N THR A 23 24.35 -10.02 -8.82
CA THR A 23 23.06 -10.68 -8.60
C THR A 23 21.97 -9.81 -9.21
N SER A 24 20.79 -10.37 -9.48
CA SER A 24 19.66 -9.61 -10.00
C SER A 24 18.49 -9.65 -9.01
N LEU A 25 17.95 -8.48 -8.70
CA LEU A 25 16.67 -8.36 -8.03
C LEU A 25 15.58 -8.39 -9.08
N ARG A 26 14.69 -9.38 -8.98
CA ARG A 26 13.48 -9.42 -9.81
C ARG A 26 12.35 -8.70 -9.11
N MET A 27 11.76 -7.73 -9.79
CA MET A 27 10.58 -7.04 -9.28
C MET A 27 9.38 -8.00 -9.19
N LEU A 28 8.66 -7.98 -8.08
CA LEU A 28 7.39 -8.70 -7.95
C LEU A 28 6.32 -8.03 -8.83
N GLU A 29 5.42 -8.86 -9.36
CA GLU A 29 4.23 -8.33 -10.04
C GLU A 29 3.28 -7.67 -9.02
N PRO A 30 2.43 -6.68 -9.41
CA PRO A 30 1.54 -5.98 -8.46
C PRO A 30 0.58 -6.88 -7.67
N HIS A 31 0.22 -8.03 -8.24
CA HIS A 31 -0.63 -9.04 -7.60
C HIS A 31 0.15 -10.11 -6.83
N GLN A 32 1.45 -9.89 -6.57
CA GLN A 32 2.30 -10.82 -5.82
C GLN A 32 2.64 -10.28 -4.44
N MET A 33 2.53 -11.14 -3.42
CA MET A 33 2.87 -10.85 -2.02
C MET A 33 3.74 -11.96 -1.44
N LEU A 34 4.44 -11.67 -0.35
CA LEU A 34 5.24 -12.64 0.39
C LEU A 34 4.48 -13.20 1.59
N ILE A 35 4.62 -14.51 1.83
CA ILE A 35 4.27 -15.17 3.10
C ILE A 35 5.58 -15.61 3.75
N LEU A 36 5.87 -15.08 4.92
CA LEU A 36 7.09 -15.38 5.64
C LEU A 36 6.86 -16.43 6.72
N PHE A 37 7.76 -17.40 6.83
CA PHE A 37 7.68 -18.47 7.82
C PHE A 37 8.79 -18.33 8.87
N LEU A 38 8.39 -18.33 10.15
CA LEU A 38 9.27 -18.37 11.31
C LEU A 38 9.13 -19.73 11.98
N THR A 39 9.87 -20.72 11.47
CA THR A 39 9.82 -22.11 11.95
C THR A 39 11.10 -22.49 12.68
N ARG A 40 11.00 -23.45 13.60
CA ARG A 40 12.17 -24.04 14.29
C ARG A 40 12.86 -25.13 13.47
N GLU A 41 12.10 -25.89 12.68
CA GLU A 41 12.59 -27.04 11.89
C GLU A 41 12.73 -26.68 10.39
N SER A 42 13.52 -27.47 9.67
CA SER A 42 13.87 -27.25 8.27
C SER A 42 12.68 -27.44 7.31
N ASN A 43 12.31 -26.34 6.63
CA ASN A 43 11.65 -26.10 5.34
C ASN A 43 10.55 -27.03 4.76
N ASP A 44 10.58 -28.35 4.94
CA ASP A 44 9.75 -29.26 4.13
C ASP A 44 8.25 -29.22 4.48
N ALA A 45 7.90 -28.96 5.74
CA ALA A 45 6.51 -29.03 6.20
C ALA A 45 5.60 -28.04 5.44
N PHE A 46 6.03 -26.78 5.37
CA PHE A 46 5.29 -25.71 4.68
C PHE A 46 5.62 -25.60 3.18
N ALA A 47 6.68 -26.25 2.68
CA ALA A 47 6.98 -26.25 1.24
C ALA A 47 5.83 -26.83 0.40
N SER A 48 5.06 -27.77 0.98
CA SER A 48 3.86 -28.34 0.37
C SER A 48 2.78 -27.29 0.05
N TRP A 49 2.75 -26.17 0.78
CA TRP A 49 1.77 -25.10 0.59
C TRP A 49 1.88 -24.45 -0.79
N ASN A 50 3.05 -24.50 -1.43
CA ASN A 50 3.24 -24.00 -2.80
C ASN A 50 2.30 -24.65 -3.83
N ARG A 51 1.74 -25.83 -3.51
CA ARG A 51 0.82 -26.59 -4.36
C ARG A 51 -0.65 -26.32 -4.08
N LEU A 52 -0.99 -25.63 -2.99
CA LEU A 52 -2.37 -25.26 -2.64
C LEU A 52 -2.96 -24.33 -3.71
N GLN A 53 -4.22 -24.54 -4.07
CA GLN A 53 -4.99 -23.59 -4.90
C GLN A 53 -5.10 -22.21 -4.25
N ALA A 54 -5.00 -22.13 -2.92
CA ALA A 54 -4.95 -20.87 -2.21
C ALA A 54 -3.84 -19.91 -2.73
N MET A 55 -2.77 -20.44 -3.36
CA MET A 55 -1.57 -19.69 -3.76
C MET A 55 -1.63 -19.04 -5.16
N TYR A 56 -2.62 -19.35 -6.00
CA TYR A 56 -2.73 -18.82 -7.36
C TYR A 56 -4.20 -18.74 -7.81
N PRO A 57 -4.49 -17.99 -8.90
CA PRO A 57 -5.84 -17.94 -9.46
C PRO A 57 -6.34 -19.32 -9.85
N THR A 58 -7.63 -19.57 -9.59
CA THR A 58 -8.30 -20.86 -9.85
C THR A 58 -8.19 -21.32 -11.31
N GLY A 59 -8.11 -20.39 -12.27
CA GLY A 59 -7.95 -20.67 -13.70
C GLY A 59 -6.50 -20.92 -14.18
N THR A 60 -5.52 -21.08 -13.29
CA THR A 60 -4.11 -21.27 -13.66
C THR A 60 -3.83 -22.71 -14.07
N ASP A 61 -3.23 -22.92 -15.25
CA ASP A 61 -2.71 -24.25 -15.63
C ASP A 61 -1.50 -24.60 -14.76
N ARG A 62 -1.64 -25.66 -13.97
CA ARG A 62 -0.63 -26.14 -13.02
C ARG A 62 0.53 -26.89 -13.69
N ASN A 63 0.35 -27.35 -14.93
CA ASN A 63 1.40 -28.06 -15.66
C ASN A 63 2.41 -27.09 -16.28
N ASP A 64 2.01 -25.83 -16.51
CA ASP A 64 2.89 -24.77 -17.00
C ASP A 64 3.53 -24.02 -15.83
N VAL A 65 4.76 -24.40 -15.52
CA VAL A 65 5.58 -23.79 -14.45
C VAL A 65 5.75 -22.28 -14.66
N GLN A 66 5.89 -21.80 -15.90
CA GLN A 66 6.09 -20.37 -16.14
C GLN A 66 4.81 -19.59 -15.87
N THR A 67 3.66 -20.12 -16.28
CA THR A 67 2.35 -19.53 -16.01
C THR A 67 2.05 -19.52 -14.52
N VAL A 68 2.34 -20.62 -13.80
CA VAL A 68 2.24 -20.67 -12.33
C VAL A 68 3.08 -19.58 -11.69
N GLU A 69 4.35 -19.44 -12.07
CA GLU A 69 5.25 -18.45 -11.46
C GLU A 69 4.85 -16.99 -11.71
N ARG A 70 4.25 -16.70 -12.88
CA ARG A 70 3.74 -15.36 -13.20
C ARG A 70 2.41 -15.03 -12.51
N ARG A 71 1.52 -16.02 -12.39
CA ARG A 71 0.16 -15.83 -11.87
C ARG A 71 0.03 -16.06 -10.37
N ARG A 72 1.03 -16.67 -9.72
CA ARG A 72 1.07 -16.89 -8.27
C ARG A 72 0.72 -15.62 -7.51
N TYR A 73 -0.13 -15.74 -6.49
CA TYR A 73 -0.48 -14.67 -5.56
C TYR A 73 0.57 -14.53 -4.44
N TYR A 74 0.96 -15.66 -3.86
CA TYR A 74 1.83 -15.68 -2.68
C TYR A 74 3.11 -16.46 -2.93
N ARG A 75 4.24 -15.83 -2.64
CA ARG A 75 5.56 -16.50 -2.62
C ARG A 75 5.96 -16.80 -1.18
N LEU A 76 6.33 -18.04 -0.92
CA LEU A 76 6.72 -18.48 0.42
C LEU A 76 8.20 -18.14 0.64
N VAL A 77 8.48 -17.43 1.73
CA VAL A 77 9.84 -17.17 2.23
C VAL A 77 10.08 -18.11 3.40
N LEU A 78 10.74 -19.23 3.10
CA LEU A 78 11.12 -20.23 4.08
C LEU A 78 12.54 -19.92 4.61
N PRO A 79 12.82 -20.13 5.91
CA PRO A 79 14.13 -19.83 6.48
C PRO A 79 15.21 -20.73 5.87
N LEU A 80 16.24 -20.13 5.27
CA LEU A 80 17.43 -20.89 4.83
C LEU A 80 18.23 -21.39 6.02
N GLU A 81 18.37 -20.53 7.04
CA GLU A 81 19.03 -20.82 8.30
C GLU A 81 18.00 -20.63 9.43
N PRO A 82 17.60 -21.69 10.14
CA PRO A 82 16.60 -21.60 11.21
C PRO A 82 16.97 -20.58 12.28
N ASP A 83 18.25 -20.42 12.59
CA ASP A 83 18.72 -19.54 13.66
C ASP A 83 18.84 -18.07 13.24
N GLN A 84 18.85 -17.76 11.94
CA GLN A 84 18.97 -16.39 11.41
C GLN A 84 17.77 -16.04 10.51
N PRO A 85 16.74 -15.38 11.05
CA PRO A 85 15.57 -15.03 10.26
C PRO A 85 15.96 -13.95 9.25
N LEU A 86 15.55 -14.14 7.99
CA LEU A 86 15.70 -13.16 6.92
C LEU A 86 14.67 -12.01 7.07
N LEU A 87 14.72 -11.32 8.21
CA LEU A 87 13.83 -10.21 8.55
C LEU A 87 14.60 -8.90 8.59
N SER A 88 14.11 -7.93 7.82
CA SER A 88 14.63 -6.57 7.85
C SER A 88 14.25 -5.87 9.16
N ALA A 89 15.19 -5.15 9.75
CA ALA A 89 14.93 -4.23 10.86
C ALA A 89 14.23 -2.93 10.40
N HIS A 90 14.18 -2.67 9.09
CA HIS A 90 13.61 -1.45 8.54
C HIS A 90 12.09 -1.64 8.26
N PRO A 91 11.18 -0.92 8.92
CA PRO A 91 9.74 -1.18 8.83
C PRO A 91 9.16 -0.98 7.41
N LEU A 92 9.68 0.00 6.65
CA LEU A 92 9.19 0.25 5.28
C LEU A 92 9.49 -0.86 4.26
N THR A 93 10.35 -1.84 4.60
CA THR A 93 10.61 -3.00 3.71
C THR A 93 9.63 -4.15 3.92
N TRP A 94 8.75 -4.05 4.92
CA TRP A 94 7.72 -5.07 5.21
C TRP A 94 6.46 -4.92 4.34
N THR A 95 6.42 -3.89 3.49
CA THR A 95 5.30 -3.48 2.65
C THR A 95 4.78 -4.57 1.69
N ILE A 96 5.63 -5.53 1.32
CA ILE A 96 5.34 -6.65 0.43
C ILE A 96 4.98 -7.96 1.16
N ILE A 97 5.05 -7.97 2.50
CA ILE A 97 4.74 -9.14 3.33
C ILE A 97 3.26 -9.04 3.72
N SER A 98 2.44 -9.96 3.21
CA SER A 98 1.02 -10.01 3.54
C SER A 98 0.78 -10.78 4.84
N HIS A 99 1.48 -11.90 5.02
CA HIS A 99 1.29 -12.81 6.14
C HIS A 99 2.62 -13.29 6.70
N MET A 100 2.60 -13.58 7.99
CA MET A 100 3.69 -14.26 8.68
C MET A 100 3.14 -15.43 9.48
N ILE A 101 3.70 -16.61 9.24
CA ILE A 101 3.35 -17.84 9.95
C ILE A 101 4.47 -18.13 10.95
N TRP A 102 4.13 -18.14 12.23
CA TRP A 102 5.07 -18.36 13.32
C TRP A 102 4.79 -19.71 13.98
N ASP A 103 5.74 -20.63 13.86
CA ASP A 103 5.64 -22.01 14.33
C ASP A 103 6.82 -22.36 15.25
N GLY A 104 6.60 -22.23 16.56
CA GLY A 104 7.50 -22.75 17.59
C GLY A 104 8.87 -22.09 17.72
N ARG A 105 9.17 -21.02 16.96
CA ARG A 105 10.42 -20.27 17.06
C ARG A 105 10.44 -19.37 18.31
N PRO A 106 11.55 -19.31 19.08
CA PRO A 106 11.63 -18.42 20.24
C PRO A 106 11.69 -16.93 19.84
N PRO A 107 10.88 -16.04 20.45
CA PRO A 107 10.85 -14.60 20.15
C PRO A 107 12.18 -13.87 20.35
N GLU A 108 13.02 -14.34 21.27
CA GLU A 108 14.34 -13.79 21.58
C GLU A 108 15.35 -13.89 20.42
N THR A 109 15.05 -14.71 19.39
CA THR A 109 15.86 -14.78 18.17
C THR A 109 15.72 -13.54 17.29
N LEU A 110 14.68 -12.73 17.49
CA LEU A 110 14.49 -11.46 16.80
C LEU A 110 15.16 -10.34 17.61
N ASN A 111 15.97 -9.53 16.96
CA ASN A 111 16.55 -8.36 17.61
C ASN A 111 15.46 -7.30 17.90
N PRO A 112 15.69 -6.36 18.83
CA PRO A 112 14.67 -5.37 19.22
C PRO A 112 14.11 -4.54 18.06
N TRP A 113 14.94 -4.23 17.05
CA TRP A 113 14.51 -3.48 15.88
C TRP A 113 13.59 -4.29 14.96
N GLN A 114 13.85 -5.59 14.79
CA GLN A 114 12.97 -6.52 14.07
C GLN A 114 11.64 -6.71 14.81
N GLN A 115 11.68 -6.83 16.15
CA GLN A 115 10.46 -6.90 16.97
C GLN A 115 9.62 -5.63 16.80
N GLN A 116 10.25 -4.45 16.84
CA GLN A 116 9.58 -3.18 16.63
C GLN A 116 9.00 -3.04 15.21
N ALA A 117 9.76 -3.44 14.18
CA ALA A 117 9.29 -3.43 12.79
C ALA A 117 8.09 -4.37 12.58
N MET A 118 8.06 -5.50 13.29
CA MET A 118 6.91 -6.40 13.28
C MET A 118 5.68 -5.78 13.93
N LEU A 119 5.84 -5.08 15.06
CA LEU A 119 4.72 -4.36 15.69
C LEU A 119 4.21 -3.23 14.79
N ASP A 120 5.11 -2.48 14.16
CA ASP A 120 4.75 -1.47 13.14
C ASP A 120 3.98 -2.15 12.00
N TRP A 121 4.48 -3.28 11.50
CA TRP A 121 3.82 -4.03 10.42
C TRP A 121 2.41 -4.52 10.80
N LEU A 122 2.24 -5.04 12.02
CA LEU A 122 0.94 -5.47 12.54
C LEU A 122 -0.07 -4.32 12.57
N HIS A 123 0.31 -3.17 13.15
CA HIS A 123 -0.61 -2.04 13.26
C HIS A 123 -1.10 -1.53 11.90
N TRP A 124 -0.27 -1.57 10.86
CA TRP A 124 -0.63 -1.11 9.51
C TRP A 124 -1.37 -2.15 8.65
N GLY A 125 -1.66 -3.34 9.17
CA GLY A 125 -2.45 -4.35 8.46
C GLY A 125 -1.75 -5.70 8.26
N GLY A 126 -0.60 -5.93 8.89
CA GLY A 126 0.06 -7.22 8.90
C GLY A 126 -0.81 -8.32 9.51
N GLN A 127 -0.67 -9.55 9.00
CA GLN A 127 -1.39 -10.71 9.51
C GLN A 127 -0.43 -11.76 10.09
N LEU A 128 -0.41 -11.89 11.41
CA LEU A 128 0.42 -12.86 12.11
C LEU A 128 -0.41 -14.09 12.51
N ILE A 129 0.05 -15.27 12.11
CA ILE A 129 -0.58 -16.53 12.47
C ILE A 129 0.40 -17.29 13.38
N LEU A 130 -0.02 -17.52 14.62
CA LEU A 130 0.69 -18.33 15.60
C LEU A 130 0.15 -19.76 15.54
N VAL A 131 1.02 -20.70 15.21
CA VAL A 131 0.66 -22.10 14.99
C VAL A 131 0.81 -22.88 16.30
N GLY A 132 -0.28 -23.51 16.73
CA GLY A 132 -0.29 -24.49 17.83
C GLY A 132 0.07 -25.90 17.34
N GLY A 133 -0.10 -26.89 18.22
CA GLY A 133 0.20 -28.29 17.91
C GLY A 133 0.92 -28.98 19.07
N ALA A 134 1.40 -30.21 18.82
CA ALA A 134 2.15 -30.98 19.79
C ALA A 134 3.55 -30.35 20.01
N GLY A 135 3.63 -29.29 20.82
CA GLY A 135 4.87 -28.58 21.12
C GLY A 135 4.65 -27.34 21.99
N PRO A 136 5.72 -26.73 22.54
CA PRO A 136 5.64 -25.55 23.42
C PRO A 136 5.37 -24.23 22.67
N SER A 137 4.59 -24.25 21.58
CA SER A 137 4.51 -23.14 20.60
C SER A 137 3.98 -21.83 21.19
N PHE A 138 3.01 -21.89 22.11
CA PHE A 138 2.42 -20.68 22.70
C PHE A 138 3.11 -20.20 23.97
N HIS A 139 3.79 -21.09 24.71
CA HIS A 139 4.42 -20.73 25.98
C HIS A 139 5.55 -19.70 25.77
N ALA A 140 6.41 -19.88 24.77
CA ALA A 140 7.49 -18.94 24.49
C ALA A 140 6.98 -17.55 24.06
N ILE A 141 5.83 -17.49 23.39
CA ILE A 141 5.26 -16.23 22.89
C ILE A 141 4.55 -15.46 24.00
N ARG A 142 3.98 -16.17 24.99
CA ARG A 142 3.28 -15.57 26.13
C ARG A 142 4.15 -14.60 26.94
N ASP A 143 5.46 -14.84 27.00
CA ASP A 143 6.39 -14.05 27.81
C ASP A 143 7.25 -13.11 26.94
N SER A 144 6.71 -12.62 25.82
CA SER A 144 7.44 -11.86 24.79
C SER A 144 6.85 -10.48 24.51
N PHE A 145 7.41 -9.75 23.55
CA PHE A 145 6.88 -8.44 23.11
C PHE A 145 5.45 -8.51 22.52
N LEU A 146 4.96 -9.71 22.18
CA LEU A 146 3.61 -9.90 21.63
C LEU A 146 2.52 -10.05 22.70
N THR A 147 2.86 -10.26 23.98
CA THR A 147 1.90 -10.53 25.07
C THR A 147 0.71 -9.57 25.11
N PRO A 148 0.87 -8.23 24.99
CA PRO A 148 -0.26 -7.29 25.06
C PRO A 148 -1.28 -7.47 23.91
N TYR A 149 -0.83 -8.09 22.82
CA TYR A 149 -1.55 -8.21 21.56
C TYR A 149 -2.16 -9.60 21.33
N LEU A 150 -1.81 -10.58 22.16
CA LEU A 150 -2.29 -11.95 21.97
C LEU A 150 -3.84 -12.02 22.06
N PRO A 151 -4.47 -12.84 21.19
CA PRO A 151 -5.91 -13.03 21.19
C PRO A 151 -6.40 -13.97 22.30
N ALA A 152 -5.52 -14.79 22.87
CA ALA A 152 -5.90 -15.80 23.85
C ALA A 152 -4.74 -16.16 24.79
N GLU A 153 -5.08 -16.68 25.95
CA GLU A 153 -4.15 -17.32 26.87
C GLU A 153 -4.21 -18.84 26.71
N PRO A 154 -3.07 -19.55 26.68
CA PRO A 154 -3.05 -21.01 26.70
C PRO A 154 -3.65 -21.53 28.02
N SER A 155 -4.72 -22.32 27.96
CA SER A 155 -5.40 -22.84 29.15
C SER A 155 -4.71 -24.06 29.77
N GLY A 156 -3.88 -24.76 28.97
CA GLY A 156 -3.32 -26.06 29.32
C GLY A 156 -4.30 -27.23 29.15
N GLU A 157 -5.58 -26.96 28.88
CA GLU A 157 -6.63 -27.96 28.62
C GLU A 157 -6.53 -28.49 27.19
N ASN A 158 -5.45 -29.21 26.90
CA ASN A 158 -5.18 -29.75 25.58
C ASN A 158 -6.00 -31.02 25.31
N LEU A 159 -6.43 -31.20 24.07
CA LEU A 159 -7.23 -32.35 23.63
C LEU A 159 -6.50 -33.13 22.52
N LEU A 160 -6.75 -34.44 22.49
CA LEU A 160 -6.34 -35.32 21.40
C LEU A 160 -7.59 -35.68 20.60
N LEU A 161 -7.64 -35.22 19.35
CA LEU A 161 -8.78 -35.41 18.47
C LEU A 161 -8.68 -36.76 17.74
N THR A 162 -9.74 -37.54 17.87
CA THR A 162 -9.96 -38.75 17.09
C THR A 162 -10.61 -38.43 15.74
N ARG A 163 -10.85 -39.45 14.91
CA ARG A 163 -11.54 -39.28 13.62
C ARG A 163 -12.91 -38.62 13.78
N ASP A 164 -13.70 -39.07 14.75
CA ASP A 164 -15.08 -38.60 14.94
C ASP A 164 -15.08 -37.12 15.36
N ASP A 165 -14.14 -36.75 16.24
CA ASP A 165 -13.93 -35.36 16.68
C ASP A 165 -13.55 -34.39 15.56
N LEU A 166 -12.96 -34.90 14.47
CA LEU A 166 -12.52 -34.12 13.31
C LEU A 166 -13.60 -34.00 12.22
N THR A 167 -14.73 -34.69 12.37
CA THR A 167 -15.86 -34.60 11.42
C THR A 167 -16.35 -33.17 11.24
N PRO A 168 -16.60 -32.38 12.32
CA PRO A 168 -17.05 -30.99 12.17
C PRO A 168 -16.07 -30.12 11.35
N LEU A 169 -14.77 -30.36 11.49
CA LEU A 169 -13.72 -29.66 10.74
C LEU A 169 -13.76 -30.05 9.25
N ALA A 170 -13.86 -31.35 8.98
CA ALA A 170 -13.95 -31.86 7.61
C ALA A 170 -15.19 -31.32 6.87
N GLU A 171 -16.30 -31.11 7.59
CA GLU A 171 -17.54 -30.56 7.05
C GLU A 171 -17.50 -29.05 6.81
N ALA A 172 -16.91 -28.29 7.74
CA ALA A 172 -16.86 -26.82 7.65
C ALA A 172 -15.98 -26.30 6.50
N TYR A 173 -14.92 -27.04 6.14
CA TYR A 173 -13.93 -26.63 5.12
C TYR A 173 -13.85 -27.61 3.95
N ARG A 174 -15.02 -28.03 3.46
CA ARG A 174 -15.11 -28.79 2.22
C ARG A 174 -14.58 -27.95 1.04
N PRO A 175 -13.79 -28.54 0.12
CA PRO A 175 -13.37 -27.83 -1.07
C PRO A 175 -14.57 -27.44 -1.94
N PRO A 176 -14.54 -26.28 -2.63
CA PRO A 176 -15.61 -25.86 -3.53
C PRO A 176 -15.55 -26.67 -4.83
N ALA A 177 -15.98 -27.93 -4.76
CA ALA A 177 -16.22 -28.79 -5.92
C ALA A 177 -17.68 -28.63 -6.39
N THR A 178 -17.94 -28.77 -7.69
CA THR A 178 -19.32 -28.66 -8.18
C THR A 178 -20.11 -29.93 -7.81
N PRO A 179 -21.42 -29.85 -7.52
CA PRO A 179 -22.21 -31.05 -7.18
C PRO A 179 -22.19 -32.15 -8.26
N ARG A 180 -21.93 -31.80 -9.53
CA ARG A 180 -21.75 -32.77 -10.62
C ARG A 180 -20.53 -33.69 -10.44
N ASP A 181 -19.56 -33.30 -9.63
CA ASP A 181 -18.34 -34.05 -9.38
C ASP A 181 -18.54 -35.19 -8.36
N TRP A 182 -19.73 -35.30 -7.74
CA TRP A 182 -19.95 -36.15 -6.56
C TRP A 182 -20.76 -37.44 -6.81
N GLU A 183 -21.48 -37.58 -7.93
CA GLU A 183 -22.58 -38.57 -8.02
C GLU A 183 -22.58 -39.60 -9.18
N ASP A 184 -21.61 -39.69 -10.10
CA ASP A 184 -21.83 -40.57 -11.27
C ASP A 184 -20.60 -41.35 -11.81
N PRO A 185 -20.48 -42.67 -11.54
CA PRO A 185 -19.62 -43.56 -12.31
C PRO A 185 -20.32 -43.94 -13.62
N ARG A 186 -20.31 -43.04 -14.61
CA ARG A 186 -20.86 -43.35 -15.95
C ARG A 186 -19.88 -44.18 -16.80
N PRO A 187 -20.39 -45.07 -17.68
CA PRO A 187 -19.57 -45.88 -18.57
C PRO A 187 -18.65 -45.05 -19.49
N VAL A 188 -17.57 -45.68 -19.96
CA VAL A 188 -16.56 -45.10 -20.85
C VAL A 188 -17.22 -44.67 -22.18
N PRO A 189 -16.99 -43.44 -22.68
CA PRO A 189 -17.66 -42.92 -23.86
C PRO A 189 -17.14 -43.60 -25.13
N THR A 190 -18.01 -43.80 -26.12
CA THR A 190 -17.70 -44.55 -27.36
C THR A 190 -17.75 -43.70 -28.63
N THR A 191 -18.05 -42.40 -28.54
CA THR A 191 -18.11 -41.48 -29.69
C THR A 191 -17.33 -40.19 -29.50
N GLY A 192 -16.84 -39.60 -30.61
CA GLY A 192 -16.00 -38.40 -30.60
C GLY A 192 -16.68 -37.14 -30.04
N ASP A 193 -17.99 -36.99 -30.24
CA ASP A 193 -18.78 -35.85 -29.74
C ASP A 193 -19.02 -35.95 -28.22
N GLU A 194 -19.11 -37.17 -27.66
CA GLU A 194 -19.16 -37.38 -26.21
C GLU A 194 -17.82 -37.09 -25.53
N ILE A 195 -16.70 -37.31 -26.22
CA ILE A 195 -15.35 -36.97 -25.73
C ILE A 195 -15.17 -35.45 -25.70
N ALA A 196 -15.66 -34.75 -26.73
CA ALA A 196 -15.65 -33.28 -26.80
C ALA A 196 -16.62 -32.62 -25.80
N ALA A 197 -17.76 -33.24 -25.50
CA ALA A 197 -18.66 -32.81 -24.42
C ALA A 197 -18.14 -33.15 -23.01
N ARG A 198 -17.18 -34.09 -22.90
CA ARG A 198 -16.47 -34.50 -21.67
C ARG A 198 -15.16 -33.76 -21.46
N VAL A 199 -14.97 -32.56 -22.02
CA VAL A 199 -13.89 -31.67 -21.56
C VAL A 199 -14.07 -31.54 -20.05
N ARG A 200 -13.20 -32.23 -19.32
CA ARG A 200 -13.29 -32.35 -17.87
C ARG A 200 -13.36 -30.94 -17.31
N PRO A 201 -14.24 -30.60 -16.35
CA PRO A 201 -13.83 -29.58 -15.40
C PRO A 201 -12.48 -30.08 -14.89
N VAL A 202 -11.41 -29.36 -15.22
CA VAL A 202 -10.09 -29.63 -14.65
C VAL A 202 -10.35 -29.79 -13.17
N ASN A 203 -10.05 -30.94 -12.55
CA ASN A 203 -10.34 -31.17 -11.12
C ASN A 203 -9.60 -30.07 -10.33
N ARG A 204 -10.30 -28.96 -10.06
CA ARG A 204 -9.72 -27.73 -9.53
C ARG A 204 -9.39 -27.95 -8.06
N TYR A 205 -10.24 -28.73 -7.39
CA TYR A 205 -10.04 -29.18 -6.03
C TYR A 205 -10.09 -30.72 -5.98
N ARG A 206 -9.44 -31.29 -4.97
CA ARG A 206 -9.64 -32.71 -4.64
C ARG A 206 -11.05 -32.89 -4.05
N ALA A 207 -11.60 -34.09 -4.17
CA ALA A 207 -12.86 -34.43 -3.52
C ALA A 207 -12.76 -34.21 -1.99
N ALA A 208 -13.87 -33.86 -1.36
CA ALA A 208 -13.92 -33.76 0.09
C ALA A 208 -13.74 -35.16 0.68
N GLU A 209 -12.76 -35.30 1.56
CA GLU A 209 -12.46 -36.55 2.24
C GLU A 209 -12.48 -36.31 3.75
N PRO A 210 -12.88 -37.32 4.55
CA PRO A 210 -12.77 -37.24 6.01
C PRO A 210 -11.31 -37.18 6.43
N ILE A 211 -11.03 -36.53 7.54
CA ILE A 211 -9.68 -36.52 8.13
C ILE A 211 -9.46 -37.85 8.83
N VAL A 212 -8.39 -38.56 8.47
CA VAL A 212 -8.07 -39.89 9.01
C VAL A 212 -6.73 -39.82 9.77
N PRO A 213 -6.73 -39.58 11.08
CA PRO A 213 -5.53 -39.68 11.89
C PRO A 213 -5.05 -41.13 12.02
N ALA A 214 -3.74 -41.33 12.13
CA ALA A 214 -3.19 -42.65 12.40
C ALA A 214 -3.58 -43.11 13.82
N SER A 215 -3.85 -44.40 14.01
CA SER A 215 -4.37 -44.93 15.28
C SER A 215 -3.50 -44.64 16.52
N ASN A 216 -2.21 -44.43 16.33
CA ASN A 216 -1.24 -44.10 17.38
C ASN A 216 -0.81 -42.62 17.40
N ARG A 217 -1.42 -41.77 16.55
CA ARG A 217 -1.07 -40.36 16.39
C ARG A 217 -2.36 -39.53 16.20
N PRO A 218 -3.15 -39.33 17.27
CA PRO A 218 -4.30 -38.42 17.23
C PRO A 218 -3.84 -36.97 17.00
N VAL A 219 -4.73 -36.14 16.45
CA VAL A 219 -4.42 -34.74 16.16
C VAL A 219 -4.47 -33.94 17.46
N PHE A 220 -3.42 -33.17 17.75
CA PHE A 220 -3.37 -32.33 18.94
C PHE A 220 -4.15 -31.03 18.74
N LEU A 221 -5.00 -30.68 19.72
CA LEU A 221 -5.69 -29.40 19.80
C LEU A 221 -5.32 -28.68 21.09
N ALA A 222 -4.73 -27.49 20.96
CA ALA A 222 -4.32 -26.66 22.08
C ALA A 222 -5.53 -26.01 22.77
N GLY A 223 -5.54 -26.02 24.10
CA GLY A 223 -6.54 -25.29 24.88
C GLY A 223 -6.27 -23.78 24.89
N LEU A 224 -7.22 -22.98 24.42
CA LEU A 224 -7.11 -21.52 24.33
C LEU A 224 -8.30 -20.85 25.05
N ARG A 225 -8.01 -19.84 25.87
CA ARG A 225 -9.01 -18.98 26.52
C ARG A 225 -8.99 -17.58 25.88
N PRO A 226 -10.06 -17.12 25.23
CA PRO A 226 -10.09 -15.83 24.56
C PRO A 226 -9.95 -14.67 25.56
N VAL A 227 -9.23 -13.62 25.16
CA VAL A 227 -9.26 -12.33 25.88
C VAL A 227 -10.46 -11.49 25.44
N ALA A 228 -10.80 -10.45 26.20
CA ALA A 228 -11.87 -9.52 25.84
C ALA A 228 -11.60 -8.88 24.46
N GLY A 229 -12.62 -8.85 23.60
CA GLY A 229 -12.54 -8.31 22.25
C GLY A 229 -11.90 -9.23 21.20
N ALA A 230 -11.54 -10.47 21.56
CA ALA A 230 -11.11 -11.48 20.60
C ALA A 230 -12.31 -12.19 19.96
N SER A 231 -12.16 -12.59 18.69
CA SER A 231 -13.12 -13.38 17.92
C SER A 231 -12.73 -14.86 17.96
N VAL A 232 -13.70 -15.73 18.26
CA VAL A 232 -13.50 -17.19 18.30
C VAL A 232 -13.92 -17.79 16.96
N ILE A 233 -13.06 -18.64 16.41
CA ILE A 233 -13.34 -19.44 15.22
C ILE A 233 -13.62 -20.88 15.69
N PRO A 234 -14.85 -21.40 15.53
CA PRO A 234 -15.19 -22.76 15.95
C PRO A 234 -14.52 -23.80 15.04
N LEU A 235 -14.38 -25.02 15.56
CA LEU A 235 -13.87 -26.18 14.80
C LEU A 235 -14.82 -26.57 13.66
N GLY A 236 -16.12 -26.39 13.86
CA GLY A 236 -17.19 -26.52 12.90
C GLY A 236 -18.52 -26.20 13.57
N GLU A 237 -19.58 -25.98 12.82
CA GLU A 237 -20.90 -25.58 13.36
C GLU A 237 -21.46 -26.58 14.38
N SER A 238 -21.15 -27.87 14.21
CA SER A 238 -21.56 -28.97 15.08
C SER A 238 -20.65 -29.20 16.29
N SER A 239 -19.63 -28.34 16.50
CA SER A 239 -18.65 -28.49 17.59
C SER A 239 -18.59 -27.25 18.48
N ASN A 240 -18.45 -27.46 19.79
CA ASN A 240 -18.14 -26.39 20.75
C ASN A 240 -16.62 -26.15 20.91
N ARG A 241 -15.78 -26.89 20.17
CA ARG A 241 -14.32 -26.77 20.24
C ARG A 241 -13.83 -25.60 19.41
N VAL A 242 -12.73 -24.99 19.85
CA VAL A 242 -12.14 -23.82 19.20
C VAL A 242 -11.06 -24.27 18.22
N LEU A 243 -11.17 -23.83 16.96
CA LEU A 243 -10.11 -24.00 15.95
C LEU A 243 -9.05 -22.92 16.07
N GLY A 244 -9.47 -21.69 16.36
CA GLY A 244 -8.55 -20.59 16.56
C GLY A 244 -9.23 -19.39 17.17
N ILE A 245 -8.42 -18.47 17.69
CA ILE A 245 -8.88 -17.22 18.27
C ILE A 245 -8.08 -16.09 17.62
N GLU A 246 -8.78 -15.07 17.11
CA GLU A 246 -8.18 -13.94 16.43
C GLU A 246 -8.51 -12.61 17.10
N ARG A 247 -7.59 -11.64 17.01
CA ARG A 247 -7.76 -10.29 17.58
C ARG A 247 -7.14 -9.25 16.65
N ARG A 248 -7.77 -8.07 16.58
CA ARG A 248 -7.25 -6.89 15.87
C ARG A 248 -6.07 -6.27 16.60
N VAL A 249 -5.06 -5.87 15.84
CA VAL A 249 -3.93 -5.04 16.29
C VAL A 249 -3.75 -3.93 15.26
N GLY A 250 -4.18 -2.72 15.59
CA GLY A 250 -4.41 -1.67 14.57
C GLY A 250 -5.33 -2.17 13.45
N ARG A 251 -4.90 -2.05 12.20
CA ARG A 251 -5.56 -2.62 11.01
C ARG A 251 -5.26 -4.12 10.83
N GLY A 252 -4.18 -4.64 11.42
CA GLY A 252 -3.79 -6.04 11.28
C GLY A 252 -4.54 -7.00 12.20
N ARG A 253 -4.05 -8.24 12.25
CA ARG A 253 -4.58 -9.26 13.16
C ARG A 253 -3.51 -10.25 13.62
N ILE A 254 -3.76 -10.82 14.80
CA ILE A 254 -3.07 -12.01 15.28
C ILE A 254 -4.11 -13.14 15.37
N LEU A 255 -3.82 -14.28 14.76
CA LEU A 255 -4.59 -15.52 14.88
C LEU A 255 -3.75 -16.55 15.64
N MET A 256 -4.25 -17.05 16.77
CA MET A 256 -3.73 -18.25 17.42
C MET A 256 -4.53 -19.46 16.93
N LEU A 257 -3.89 -20.31 16.12
CA LEU A 257 -4.50 -21.52 15.58
C LEU A 257 -4.25 -22.69 16.53
N ALA A 258 -5.32 -23.31 17.05
CA ALA A 258 -5.23 -24.32 18.11
C ALA A 258 -4.61 -25.65 17.63
N LEU A 259 -4.63 -25.93 16.33
CA LEU A 259 -4.03 -27.13 15.73
C LEU A 259 -2.88 -26.77 14.78
N SER A 260 -2.00 -27.73 14.51
CA SER A 260 -0.94 -27.55 13.53
C SER A 260 -1.43 -27.94 12.12
N PRO A 261 -1.33 -27.06 11.11
CA PRO A 261 -1.55 -27.42 9.71
C PRO A 261 -0.55 -28.47 9.19
N ASN A 262 0.56 -28.64 9.89
CA ASN A 262 1.63 -29.58 9.54
C ASN A 262 1.43 -30.96 10.17
N ASP A 263 0.40 -31.15 11.00
CA ASP A 263 0.07 -32.49 11.47
C ASP A 263 -0.17 -33.41 10.25
N PRO A 264 0.41 -34.62 10.18
CA PRO A 264 0.31 -35.46 8.98
C PRO A 264 -1.12 -35.74 8.51
N ALA A 265 -2.08 -35.87 9.44
CA ALA A 265 -3.48 -36.12 9.09
C ALA A 265 -4.12 -34.87 8.44
N ILE A 266 -3.75 -33.68 8.94
CA ILE A 266 -4.21 -32.38 8.42
C ILE A 266 -3.50 -32.03 7.11
N ALA A 267 -2.19 -32.26 7.02
CA ALA A 267 -1.38 -32.01 5.83
C ALA A 267 -1.80 -32.84 4.62
N ALA A 268 -2.27 -34.07 4.86
CA ALA A 268 -2.78 -34.95 3.80
C ALA A 268 -4.23 -34.64 3.40
N TRP A 269 -4.98 -33.90 4.23
CA TRP A 269 -6.41 -33.68 4.04
C TRP A 269 -6.70 -32.66 2.92
N PRO A 270 -7.53 -33.01 1.92
CA PRO A 270 -7.94 -32.11 0.85
C PRO A 270 -8.48 -30.74 1.27
N GLY A 271 -9.22 -30.67 2.39
CA GLY A 271 -9.82 -29.42 2.88
C GLY A 271 -8.81 -28.45 3.52
N LEU A 272 -7.54 -28.85 3.70
CA LEU A 272 -6.49 -27.95 4.18
C LEU A 272 -6.36 -26.70 3.30
N ASP A 273 -6.55 -26.83 1.98
CA ASP A 273 -6.55 -25.70 1.07
C ASP A 273 -7.60 -24.64 1.45
N THR A 274 -8.83 -25.11 1.72
CA THR A 274 -9.95 -24.25 2.09
C THR A 274 -9.75 -23.66 3.48
N LEU A 275 -9.20 -24.42 4.42
CA LEU A 275 -8.80 -23.94 5.74
C LEU A 275 -7.73 -22.83 5.64
N VAL A 276 -6.67 -23.05 4.87
CA VAL A 276 -5.58 -22.07 4.69
C VAL A 276 -6.13 -20.80 4.01
N ARG A 277 -6.93 -20.95 2.96
CA ARG A 277 -7.50 -19.81 2.23
C ARG A 277 -8.44 -18.98 3.10
N ARG A 278 -9.43 -19.63 3.75
CA ARG A 278 -10.47 -18.95 4.54
C ARG A 278 -9.98 -18.48 5.89
N VAL A 279 -9.29 -19.32 6.66
CA VAL A 279 -8.95 -19.02 8.06
C VAL A 279 -7.59 -18.34 8.14
N VAL A 280 -6.53 -19.01 7.67
CA VAL A 280 -5.13 -18.57 7.83
C VAL A 280 -4.86 -17.29 7.06
N LEU A 281 -5.17 -17.26 5.76
CA LEU A 281 -4.85 -16.12 4.88
C LEU A 281 -5.99 -15.09 4.77
N ARG A 282 -7.21 -15.46 5.19
CA ARG A 282 -8.44 -14.66 4.97
C ARG A 282 -8.46 -14.09 3.54
N ARG A 283 -8.11 -14.93 2.57
CA ARG A 283 -8.01 -14.58 1.16
C ARG A 283 -9.41 -14.71 0.55
N PRO A 284 -9.93 -13.66 -0.12
CA PRO A 284 -11.19 -13.75 -0.85
C PRO A 284 -11.20 -14.87 -1.91
N GLU A 285 -12.39 -15.31 -2.27
CA GLU A 285 -12.60 -16.17 -3.44
C GLU A 285 -12.21 -15.42 -4.74
N ASP A 286 -11.76 -16.15 -5.76
CA ASP A 286 -11.52 -15.54 -7.07
C ASP A 286 -12.84 -15.01 -7.66
N PRO A 287 -12.84 -13.81 -8.26
CA PRO A 287 -14.04 -13.28 -8.89
C PRO A 287 -14.41 -14.10 -10.12
N ILE A 288 -15.69 -14.38 -10.33
CA ILE A 288 -16.17 -15.06 -11.54
C ILE A 288 -16.38 -14.01 -12.63
N ILE A 289 -15.58 -14.03 -13.71
CA ILE A 289 -15.67 -13.06 -14.81
C ILE A 289 -16.81 -13.42 -15.77
N SER A 290 -16.97 -14.70 -16.08
CA SER A 290 -18.10 -15.21 -16.85
C SER A 290 -18.53 -16.55 -16.28
N ALA A 291 -19.85 -16.74 -16.09
CA ALA A 291 -20.42 -17.98 -15.59
C ALA A 291 -20.36 -19.14 -16.62
N GLY A 292 -19.74 -18.91 -17.78
CA GLY A 292 -19.81 -19.80 -18.93
C GLY A 292 -21.18 -19.72 -19.61
N GLY A 293 -21.24 -20.11 -20.89
CA GLY A 293 -22.46 -19.95 -21.69
C GLY A 293 -22.32 -20.54 -23.08
N ARG A 294 -23.34 -20.34 -23.93
CA ARG A 294 -23.23 -20.67 -25.36
C ARG A 294 -22.57 -19.50 -26.08
N GLN A 295 -21.59 -19.78 -26.92
CA GLN A 295 -20.91 -18.77 -27.70
C GLN A 295 -21.93 -18.03 -28.59
N PRO A 296 -21.76 -16.73 -28.88
CA PRO A 296 -22.79 -15.93 -29.58
C PRO A 296 -23.18 -16.48 -30.97
N ASP A 297 -22.29 -17.24 -31.59
CA ASP A 297 -22.49 -17.90 -32.88
C ASP A 297 -23.21 -19.27 -32.78
N GLY A 298 -23.54 -19.72 -31.57
CA GLY A 298 -24.22 -20.97 -31.28
C GLY A 298 -23.38 -22.24 -31.49
N ARG A 299 -22.12 -22.11 -31.93
CA ARG A 299 -21.24 -23.20 -32.39
C ARG A 299 -20.33 -23.77 -31.31
N GLY A 300 -20.23 -23.10 -30.16
CA GLY A 300 -19.36 -23.53 -29.06
C GLY A 300 -19.92 -23.26 -27.66
N LEU A 301 -19.31 -23.89 -26.67
CA LEU A 301 -19.47 -23.56 -25.25
C LEU A 301 -18.37 -22.59 -24.85
N MET A 302 -18.75 -21.43 -24.33
CA MET A 302 -17.84 -20.52 -23.64
C MET A 302 -17.60 -21.08 -22.24
N MET A 303 -16.34 -21.39 -21.93
CA MET A 303 -15.95 -21.83 -20.60
C MET A 303 -16.06 -20.68 -19.58
N PRO A 304 -16.40 -20.97 -18.32
CA PRO A 304 -16.29 -19.97 -17.26
C PRO A 304 -14.85 -19.47 -17.19
N SER A 305 -14.68 -18.15 -17.21
CA SER A 305 -13.39 -17.52 -16.96
C SER A 305 -13.37 -17.01 -15.52
N ASP A 306 -12.39 -17.48 -14.74
CA ASP A 306 -12.12 -16.96 -13.41
C ASP A 306 -11.22 -15.73 -13.55
N GLY A 307 -11.51 -14.70 -12.77
CA GLY A 307 -10.65 -13.54 -12.63
C GLY A 307 -9.54 -13.79 -11.62
N ALA A 308 -8.61 -12.83 -11.58
CA ALA A 308 -7.54 -12.82 -10.60
C ALA A 308 -7.78 -11.74 -9.56
N LEU A 309 -7.33 -12.00 -8.34
CA LEU A 309 -7.30 -11.03 -7.26
C LEU A 309 -6.25 -9.97 -7.51
N SER A 310 -6.57 -8.73 -7.12
CA SER A 310 -5.58 -7.66 -7.07
C SER A 310 -4.68 -7.83 -5.85
N GLY A 311 -3.48 -7.26 -5.85
CA GLY A 311 -2.64 -7.26 -4.65
C GLY A 311 -3.34 -6.63 -3.43
N ARG A 312 -4.29 -5.70 -3.64
CA ARG A 312 -5.06 -5.10 -2.57
C ARG A 312 -5.87 -6.19 -1.87
N ASP A 313 -6.43 -7.15 -2.60
CA ASP A 313 -7.20 -8.26 -2.03
C ASP A 313 -6.34 -9.30 -1.29
N LEU A 314 -5.03 -9.30 -1.54
CA LEU A 314 -4.08 -10.25 -0.98
C LEU A 314 -3.38 -9.77 0.29
N SER A 315 -3.51 -8.48 0.64
CA SER A 315 -2.88 -7.91 1.82
C SER A 315 -3.76 -6.84 2.45
N TRP A 316 -3.85 -6.83 3.77
CA TRP A 316 -4.53 -5.77 4.53
C TRP A 316 -3.61 -4.58 4.82
N PHE A 317 -2.31 -4.74 4.59
CA PHE A 317 -1.28 -3.77 4.90
C PHE A 317 -1.40 -2.50 4.05
N ARG A 318 -1.66 -1.35 4.67
CA ARG A 318 -1.89 -0.07 3.97
C ARG A 318 -1.22 1.09 4.65
N TYR A 319 -0.52 1.91 3.89
CA TYR A 319 -0.10 3.26 4.29
C TYR A 319 -0.97 4.27 3.55
N LEU A 320 -1.58 5.21 4.27
CA LEU A 320 -2.49 6.17 3.65
C LEU A 320 -1.80 6.99 2.54
N SER A 321 -0.57 7.46 2.76
CA SER A 321 0.20 8.23 1.77
C SER A 321 0.63 7.45 0.53
N ARG A 322 0.59 6.12 0.60
CA ARG A 322 0.93 5.22 -0.49
C ARG A 322 -0.31 4.78 -1.25
N ASP A 323 -1.35 4.39 -0.53
CA ASP A 323 -2.49 3.64 -1.07
C ASP A 323 -3.73 4.52 -1.32
N MET A 324 -3.83 5.70 -0.70
CA MET A 324 -4.96 6.62 -0.90
C MET A 324 -5.08 7.07 -2.36
N GLY A 325 -6.18 6.64 -3.01
CA GLY A 325 -6.48 6.98 -4.39
C GLY A 325 -5.41 6.53 -5.38
N ALA A 326 -4.68 5.46 -5.08
CA ALA A 326 -3.78 4.83 -6.04
C ALA A 326 -4.57 4.38 -7.28
N PRO A 327 -4.07 4.64 -8.50
CA PRO A 327 -4.80 4.36 -9.72
C PRO A 327 -5.05 2.86 -9.89
N ASP A 328 -6.11 2.48 -10.61
CA ASP A 328 -6.40 1.07 -10.90
C ASP A 328 -5.44 0.45 -11.93
N SER A 329 -4.63 1.29 -12.59
CA SER A 329 -3.60 0.89 -13.55
C SER A 329 -2.31 1.70 -13.35
N ARG A 330 -1.15 1.05 -13.45
CA ARG A 330 0.17 1.71 -13.44
C ARG A 330 0.23 2.77 -14.56
N PRO A 331 0.51 4.04 -14.24
CA PRO A 331 0.71 5.06 -15.27
C PRO A 331 1.95 4.74 -16.11
N SER A 332 1.82 4.85 -17.43
CA SER A 332 2.97 4.68 -18.34
C SER A 332 3.96 5.83 -18.13
N PRO A 333 5.26 5.57 -17.94
CA PRO A 333 6.27 6.62 -17.82
C PRO A 333 6.45 7.48 -19.09
N TYR A 334 5.81 7.12 -20.20
CA TYR A 334 5.87 7.83 -21.48
C TYR A 334 4.58 8.58 -21.87
N ASN A 335 3.54 8.59 -21.02
CA ASN A 335 2.35 9.37 -21.33
C ASN A 335 2.59 10.85 -21.05
N HIS A 336 3.01 11.56 -22.08
CA HIS A 336 2.92 13.01 -22.14
C HIS A 336 1.46 13.45 -21.92
N PRO A 337 1.23 14.61 -21.25
CA PRO A 337 -0.09 15.22 -21.24
C PRO A 337 -0.30 15.93 -22.58
N GLU A 338 -0.48 15.18 -23.66
CA GLU A 338 -1.20 15.72 -24.81
C GLU A 338 -2.68 15.51 -24.54
N VAL A 339 -3.36 16.65 -24.36
CA VAL A 339 -4.79 16.89 -24.53
C VAL A 339 -5.60 15.62 -24.70
N ALA A 340 -6.49 15.33 -23.74
CA ALA A 340 -7.63 14.46 -23.95
C ALA A 340 -8.54 15.05 -25.04
N VAL A 341 -8.08 15.03 -26.29
CA VAL A 341 -8.96 15.06 -27.44
C VAL A 341 -9.48 13.64 -27.49
N SER A 342 -10.75 13.48 -27.13
CA SER A 342 -11.56 12.36 -27.57
C SER A 342 -11.59 12.38 -29.11
N VAL A 343 -10.51 11.90 -29.72
CA VAL A 343 -10.50 11.50 -31.12
C VAL A 343 -11.10 10.11 -31.10
N ALA A 344 -12.39 10.04 -31.46
CA ALA A 344 -12.93 8.81 -32.00
C ALA A 344 -12.15 8.51 -33.28
N THR A 345 -11.10 7.71 -33.18
CA THR A 345 -10.36 7.24 -34.35
C THR A 345 -11.26 6.25 -35.08
N PRO A 346 -11.62 6.50 -36.35
CA PRO A 346 -12.25 5.47 -37.15
C PRO A 346 -11.25 4.33 -37.30
N SER A 347 -11.75 3.10 -37.14
CA SER A 347 -11.05 1.87 -37.45
C SER A 347 -10.39 1.98 -38.83
N ASN A 348 -9.07 2.09 -38.86
CA ASN A 348 -8.30 1.88 -40.08
C ASN A 348 -7.66 0.49 -39.97
N ASP A 349 -8.29 -0.43 -40.69
CA ASP A 349 -7.78 -1.76 -40.99
C ASP A 349 -6.40 -1.68 -41.65
N ASN A 350 -5.61 -2.74 -41.42
CA ASN A 350 -4.37 -3.11 -42.10
C ASN A 350 -3.07 -2.46 -41.58
N TRP A 351 -2.50 -3.05 -40.52
CA TRP A 351 -1.30 -3.90 -40.59
C TRP A 351 -0.84 -4.24 -39.15
N ALA A 352 -1.48 -5.21 -38.51
CA ALA A 352 -0.93 -5.87 -37.33
C ALA A 352 -0.31 -7.20 -37.79
N PRO A 353 0.88 -7.61 -37.30
CA PRO A 353 1.34 -8.98 -37.48
C PRO A 353 0.25 -9.91 -36.96
N GLN A 354 -0.12 -10.88 -37.78
CA GLN A 354 -1.15 -11.86 -37.49
C GLN A 354 -0.66 -12.69 -36.29
N ASP A 355 -1.09 -12.29 -35.11
CA ASP A 355 -0.77 -12.94 -33.85
C ASP A 355 -1.44 -14.32 -33.86
N THR A 356 -0.62 -15.36 -33.93
CA THR A 356 -1.05 -16.74 -33.91
C THR A 356 -1.70 -17.02 -32.57
N GLY A 357 -2.98 -17.38 -32.59
CA GLY A 357 -3.80 -17.53 -31.39
C GLY A 357 -3.21 -18.50 -30.38
N ASP A 358 -2.66 -17.95 -29.30
CA ASP A 358 -2.42 -18.63 -28.03
C ASP A 358 -2.21 -17.65 -26.86
N ASP A 359 -2.50 -16.35 -27.03
CA ASP A 359 -2.38 -15.40 -25.92
C ASP A 359 -3.57 -15.56 -24.95
N PRO A 360 -3.34 -16.01 -23.69
CA PRO A 360 -4.41 -16.08 -22.72
C PRO A 360 -4.96 -14.66 -22.46
N PRO A 361 -6.25 -14.51 -22.14
CA PRO A 361 -6.87 -13.21 -21.93
C PRO A 361 -6.00 -12.40 -20.96
N GLN A 362 -5.50 -11.26 -21.43
CA GLN A 362 -4.72 -10.30 -20.66
C GLN A 362 -5.62 -9.75 -19.55
N LEU A 363 -5.74 -10.52 -18.45
CA LEU A 363 -6.21 -10.03 -17.16
C LEU A 363 -5.39 -8.80 -16.87
N SER A 364 -6.00 -7.64 -16.73
CA SER A 364 -5.29 -6.41 -16.34
C SER A 364 -4.81 -6.57 -14.89
N PRO A 365 -3.55 -6.97 -14.61
CA PRO A 365 -3.03 -7.15 -13.26
C PRO A 365 -2.43 -5.82 -12.78
N GLY A 366 -2.91 -4.71 -13.36
CA GLY A 366 -2.17 -3.46 -13.48
C GLY A 366 -2.31 -2.53 -12.28
N SER A 367 -3.15 -2.85 -11.29
CA SER A 367 -3.29 -1.98 -10.12
C SER A 367 -2.01 -2.09 -9.31
N PRO A 368 -1.20 -1.02 -9.23
CA PRO A 368 -0.01 -0.99 -8.41
C PRO A 368 -0.42 -1.22 -6.95
N VAL A 369 0.14 -2.24 -6.31
CA VAL A 369 -0.10 -2.53 -4.90
C VAL A 369 1.19 -2.46 -4.15
N ALA A 370 1.15 -1.77 -3.01
CA ALA A 370 2.33 -1.53 -2.20
C ALA A 370 3.42 -0.71 -2.90
N GLU A 371 3.08 0.00 -3.98
CA GLU A 371 3.99 0.85 -4.73
C GLU A 371 3.92 2.30 -4.25
N TRP A 372 5.09 2.92 -4.11
CA TRP A 372 5.22 4.32 -3.80
C TRP A 372 5.13 5.13 -5.10
N LEU A 373 3.96 5.72 -5.35
CA LEU A 373 3.69 6.49 -6.57
C LEU A 373 3.47 7.97 -6.27
N ASP A 374 4.23 8.83 -6.92
CA ASP A 374 4.03 10.29 -6.86
C ASP A 374 2.77 10.76 -7.61
N SER A 375 2.19 9.85 -8.42
CA SER A 375 0.90 10.04 -9.08
C SER A 375 -0.31 9.64 -8.23
N ALA A 376 -0.10 9.04 -7.04
CA ALA A 376 -1.19 8.73 -6.12
C ALA A 376 -1.89 10.02 -5.64
N ALA A 377 -3.08 9.90 -5.06
CA ALA A 377 -3.91 11.06 -4.76
C ALA A 377 -3.25 12.02 -3.76
N LEU A 378 -2.74 11.49 -2.64
CA LEU A 378 -2.13 12.35 -1.62
C LEU A 378 -0.85 13.04 -2.10
N PRO A 379 0.17 12.37 -2.67
CA PRO A 379 1.35 13.04 -3.20
C PRO A 379 1.01 14.11 -4.25
N ARG A 380 0.09 13.82 -5.18
CA ARG A 380 -0.38 14.80 -6.16
C ARG A 380 -1.02 16.02 -5.51
N MET A 381 -1.93 15.83 -4.55
CA MET A 381 -2.58 16.93 -3.86
C MET A 381 -1.61 17.77 -3.02
N SER A 382 -0.66 17.12 -2.35
CA SER A 382 0.39 17.82 -1.59
C SER A 382 1.26 18.65 -2.52
N ARG A 383 1.64 18.10 -3.69
CA ARG A 383 2.35 18.84 -4.73
C ARG A 383 1.57 20.04 -5.23
N ASP A 384 0.29 19.87 -5.57
CA ASP A 384 -0.57 20.99 -6.01
C ASP A 384 -0.65 22.08 -4.92
N ALA A 385 -0.85 21.69 -3.66
CA ALA A 385 -0.91 22.61 -2.53
C ALA A 385 0.42 23.35 -2.28
N LEU A 386 1.56 22.67 -2.44
CA LEU A 386 2.89 23.27 -2.33
C LEU A 386 3.19 24.21 -3.51
N GLU A 387 2.81 23.86 -4.74
CA GLU A 387 2.92 24.75 -5.90
C GLU A 387 2.10 26.02 -5.67
N ASP A 388 0.85 25.89 -5.23
CA ASP A 388 -0.06 27.01 -4.95
C ASP A 388 0.47 27.90 -3.80
N ALA A 389 1.03 27.29 -2.75
CA ALA A 389 1.58 28.01 -1.59
C ALA A 389 2.91 28.72 -1.91
N SER A 390 3.69 28.23 -2.88
CA SER A 390 4.98 28.82 -3.25
C SER A 390 4.88 30.26 -3.76
N GLY A 391 3.70 30.66 -4.27
CA GLY A 391 3.47 31.97 -4.88
C GLY A 391 4.22 32.18 -6.22
N LEU A 392 4.94 31.17 -6.71
CA LEU A 392 5.66 31.23 -7.98
C LEU A 392 4.67 31.18 -9.13
N LYS A 393 4.33 32.35 -9.66
CA LYS A 393 3.60 32.45 -10.92
C LYS A 393 4.53 32.13 -12.09
N VAL A 394 4.51 30.89 -12.56
CA VAL A 394 5.05 30.59 -13.89
C VAL A 394 4.21 31.38 -14.90
N PRO A 395 4.80 32.28 -15.71
CA PRO A 395 4.03 33.04 -16.68
C PRO A 395 3.34 32.08 -17.65
N GLY A 396 2.01 32.06 -17.68
CA GLY A 396 1.26 31.15 -18.54
C GLY A 396 1.59 31.37 -20.02
N ALA A 397 1.39 30.35 -20.85
CA ALA A 397 1.65 30.42 -22.29
C ALA A 397 0.94 31.61 -22.98
N SER A 398 -0.22 32.02 -22.46
CA SER A 398 -0.95 33.20 -22.94
C SER A 398 -0.24 34.52 -22.63
N PHE A 399 0.48 34.64 -21.51
CA PHE A 399 1.30 35.81 -21.20
C PHE A 399 2.50 35.86 -22.15
N VAL A 400 3.23 34.75 -22.29
CA VAL A 400 4.39 34.66 -23.20
C VAL A 400 3.96 34.97 -24.63
N LEU A 401 2.86 34.37 -25.10
CA LEU A 401 2.30 34.63 -26.42
C LEU A 401 1.91 36.10 -26.61
N LYS A 402 1.25 36.74 -25.63
CA LYS A 402 0.92 38.17 -25.69
C LYS A 402 2.17 39.04 -25.77
N VAL A 403 3.20 38.73 -24.99
CA VAL A 403 4.49 39.42 -24.99
C VAL A 403 5.19 39.25 -26.35
N ILE A 404 5.22 38.04 -26.91
CA ILE A 404 5.80 37.76 -28.24
C ILE A 404 5.02 38.50 -29.34
N VAL A 405 3.69 38.44 -29.33
CA VAL A 405 2.83 39.13 -30.32
C VAL A 405 3.02 40.65 -30.21
N ALA A 406 3.01 41.20 -28.99
CA ALA A 406 3.26 42.62 -28.76
C ALA A 406 4.66 43.03 -29.24
N TYR A 407 5.68 42.20 -29.01
CA TYR A 407 7.03 42.42 -29.51
C TYR A 407 7.10 42.39 -31.03
N LEU A 408 6.43 41.44 -31.70
CA LEU A 408 6.40 41.36 -33.17
C LEU A 408 5.68 42.56 -33.80
N ILE A 409 4.58 43.02 -33.20
CA ILE A 409 3.88 44.24 -33.63
C ILE A 409 4.77 45.47 -33.43
N ALA A 410 5.45 45.56 -32.29
CA ALA A 410 6.36 46.65 -32.00
C ALA A 410 7.54 46.69 -32.98
N LEU A 411 8.11 45.52 -33.31
CA LEU A 411 9.28 45.37 -34.16
C LEU A 411 8.99 45.57 -35.66
N GLY A 412 7.84 45.12 -36.13
CA GLY A 412 7.46 45.17 -37.55
C GLY A 412 6.64 46.42 -37.88
N PRO A 413 5.31 46.37 -37.73
CA PRO A 413 4.42 47.43 -38.18
C PRO A 413 4.65 48.76 -37.45
N LEU A 414 4.85 48.75 -36.14
CA LEU A 414 5.01 49.97 -35.36
C LEU A 414 6.35 50.65 -35.64
N ASN A 415 7.44 49.88 -35.66
CA ASN A 415 8.76 50.37 -36.02
C ASN A 415 8.79 50.97 -37.44
N TRP A 416 8.18 50.28 -38.43
CA TRP A 416 8.07 50.79 -39.80
C TRP A 416 7.29 52.11 -39.86
N LEU A 417 6.15 52.18 -39.17
CA LEU A 417 5.29 53.37 -39.16
C LEU A 417 6.02 54.57 -38.53
N ILE A 418 6.70 54.37 -37.40
CA ILE A 418 7.48 55.41 -36.73
C ILE A 418 8.64 55.89 -37.62
N CYS A 419 9.43 54.97 -38.19
CA CYS A 419 10.55 55.35 -39.06
C CYS A 419 10.10 56.03 -40.36
N ARG A 420 8.93 55.64 -40.90
CA ARG A 420 8.38 56.17 -42.15
C ARG A 420 7.69 57.53 -42.00
N PHE A 421 6.97 57.75 -40.91
CA PHE A 421 6.12 58.93 -40.73
C PHE A 421 6.66 59.96 -39.73
N VAL A 422 7.43 59.54 -38.71
CA VAL A 422 7.96 60.45 -37.68
C VAL A 422 9.38 60.91 -38.03
N PHE A 423 10.28 59.98 -38.34
CA PHE A 423 11.70 60.29 -38.61
C PHE A 423 12.02 60.51 -40.10
N GLY A 424 11.08 60.20 -41.00
CA GLY A 424 11.19 60.44 -42.44
C GLY A 424 12.31 59.67 -43.16
N ARG A 425 13.04 58.77 -42.46
CA ARG A 425 14.19 58.02 -42.97
C ARG A 425 14.12 56.58 -42.48
N ARG A 426 14.08 55.63 -43.43
CA ARG A 426 13.93 54.19 -43.16
C ARG A 426 15.13 53.56 -42.45
N GLU A 427 16.30 54.19 -42.58
CA GLU A 427 17.58 53.78 -41.97
C GLU A 427 17.55 53.77 -40.43
N TRP A 428 16.67 54.55 -39.79
CA TRP A 428 16.59 54.63 -38.32
C TRP A 428 16.11 53.33 -37.65
N ALA A 429 15.49 52.43 -38.41
CA ALA A 429 15.06 51.13 -37.91
C ALA A 429 16.22 50.35 -37.27
N TRP A 430 17.45 50.49 -37.80
CA TRP A 430 18.65 49.84 -37.26
C TRP A 430 19.01 50.27 -35.83
N VAL A 431 18.60 51.48 -35.41
CA VAL A 431 18.83 51.99 -34.05
C VAL A 431 17.61 51.71 -33.15
N VAL A 432 16.41 51.83 -33.71
CA VAL A 432 15.16 51.61 -32.96
C VAL A 432 15.03 50.13 -32.54
N ILE A 433 15.44 49.19 -33.38
CA ILE A 433 15.35 47.75 -33.06
C ILE A 433 16.13 47.40 -31.79
N PRO A 434 17.45 47.67 -31.65
CA PRO A 434 18.20 47.39 -30.42
C PRO A 434 17.61 48.05 -29.16
N LEU A 435 17.19 49.32 -29.27
CA LEU A 435 16.59 50.06 -28.15
C LEU A 435 15.26 49.45 -27.71
N LEU A 436 14.44 49.03 -28.68
CA LEU A 436 13.15 48.40 -28.42
C LEU A 436 13.34 47.01 -27.82
N SER A 437 14.28 46.23 -28.32
CA SER A 437 14.66 44.93 -27.73
C SER A 437 15.15 45.09 -26.30
N LEU A 438 16.02 46.07 -26.01
CA LEU A 438 16.50 46.35 -24.66
C LEU A 438 15.37 46.79 -23.72
N GLY A 439 14.48 47.67 -24.19
CA GLY A 439 13.32 48.12 -23.42
C GLY A 439 12.35 46.97 -23.10
N PHE A 440 12.11 46.07 -24.06
CA PHE A 440 11.29 44.89 -23.85
C PHE A 440 11.96 43.89 -22.89
N ALA A 441 13.27 43.68 -23.01
CA ALA A 441 14.02 42.83 -22.09
C ALA A 441 13.91 43.34 -20.65
N ILE A 442 14.17 44.63 -20.42
CA ILE A 442 14.04 45.26 -19.09
C ILE A 442 12.59 45.20 -18.59
N GLY A 443 11.61 45.45 -19.48
CA GLY A 443 10.19 45.41 -19.14
C GLY A 443 9.72 44.02 -18.73
N VAL A 444 10.11 42.99 -19.47
CA VAL A 444 9.80 41.59 -19.16
C VAL A 444 10.53 41.15 -17.89
N GLU A 445 11.81 41.51 -17.73
CA GLU A 445 12.59 41.21 -16.53
C GLU A 445 11.93 41.82 -15.29
N ARG A 446 11.55 43.10 -15.32
CA ARG A 446 10.85 43.74 -14.19
C ARG A 446 9.45 43.19 -13.95
N ALA A 447 8.72 42.81 -15.00
CA ALA A 447 7.42 42.18 -14.85
C ALA A 447 7.51 40.75 -14.28
N ALA A 448 8.63 40.06 -14.51
CA ALA A 448 8.93 38.72 -14.03
C ALA A 448 9.71 38.68 -12.71
N ALA A 449 10.34 39.79 -12.32
CA ALA A 449 11.05 40.00 -11.07
C ALA A 449 10.04 40.11 -9.92
N TYR A 450 9.53 38.96 -9.48
CA TYR A 450 8.93 38.84 -8.16
C TYR A 450 10.06 38.81 -7.13
N ASP A 451 10.10 39.81 -6.26
CA ASP A 451 11.00 39.85 -5.11
C ASP A 451 10.28 39.16 -3.94
N VAL A 452 10.80 38.00 -3.55
CA VAL A 452 10.12 37.09 -2.61
C VAL A 452 10.57 37.35 -1.16
N GLY A 453 11.63 38.15 -0.96
CA GLY A 453 12.16 38.50 0.36
C GLY A 453 12.98 37.40 1.04
N TYR A 454 13.35 36.34 0.32
CA TYR A 454 14.22 35.24 0.75
C TYR A 454 15.00 34.69 -0.44
N ASP A 455 16.22 34.20 -0.19
CA ASP A 455 17.06 33.56 -1.21
C ASP A 455 16.77 32.07 -1.30
N SER A 456 16.36 31.46 -0.19
CA SER A 456 16.00 30.04 -0.13
C SER A 456 14.80 29.79 0.79
N ALA A 457 13.93 28.88 0.41
CA ALA A 457 12.78 28.51 1.23
C ALA A 457 12.43 27.02 1.11
N CYS A 458 11.87 26.49 2.19
CA CYS A 458 11.27 25.18 2.26
C CYS A 458 9.82 25.29 2.77
N ASP A 459 8.88 24.83 1.95
CA ASP A 459 7.48 24.66 2.36
C ASP A 459 7.19 23.14 2.40
N GLU A 460 6.57 22.65 3.48
CA GLU A 460 6.33 21.22 3.68
C GLU A 460 4.92 20.86 4.21
N ILE A 461 4.43 19.70 3.79
CA ILE A 461 3.21 19.05 4.27
C ILE A 461 3.61 17.66 4.76
N ASP A 462 3.43 17.42 6.05
CA ASP A 462 3.65 16.10 6.65
C ASP A 462 2.29 15.40 6.84
N LEU A 463 2.18 14.12 6.50
CA LEU A 463 1.08 13.26 6.95
C LEU A 463 1.59 12.36 8.07
N VAL A 464 0.98 12.47 9.24
CA VAL A 464 1.21 11.62 10.42
C VAL A 464 0.04 10.65 10.56
N GLU A 465 0.27 9.38 10.21
CA GLU A 465 -0.70 8.29 10.36
C GLU A 465 -0.34 7.44 11.59
N THR A 466 -1.29 7.14 12.45
CA THR A 466 -1.05 6.32 13.66
C THR A 466 -2.33 5.58 14.12
N PHE A 467 -2.21 4.76 15.16
CA PHE A 467 -3.28 3.90 15.68
C PHE A 467 -3.52 4.16 17.18
N ALA A 468 -4.74 3.87 17.64
CA ALA A 468 -5.10 4.05 19.05
C ALA A 468 -4.12 3.33 19.99
N GLY A 469 -3.61 4.07 20.98
CA GLY A 469 -2.71 3.52 21.99
C GLY A 469 -1.34 3.09 21.46
N TYR A 470 -1.02 3.37 20.20
CA TYR A 470 0.28 3.04 19.61
C TYR A 470 1.18 4.28 19.55
N PRO A 471 2.41 4.25 20.12
CA PRO A 471 3.24 5.46 20.28
C PRO A 471 4.08 5.81 19.05
N ARG A 472 3.88 5.12 17.94
CA ARG A 472 4.62 5.32 16.68
C ARG A 472 3.67 5.68 15.56
N ALA A 473 4.18 6.45 14.61
CA ALA A 473 3.47 6.92 13.46
C ALA A 473 4.31 6.74 12.20
N HIS A 474 3.60 6.46 11.11
CA HIS A 474 4.14 6.60 9.78
C HIS A 474 4.06 8.08 9.38
N VAL A 475 5.19 8.66 9.04
CA VAL A 475 5.29 10.06 8.63
C VAL A 475 5.71 10.14 7.18
N SER A 476 4.83 10.67 6.34
CA SER A 476 5.10 10.95 4.94
C SER A 476 5.23 12.45 4.73
N ARG A 477 6.44 12.88 4.38
CA ARG A 477 6.78 14.27 4.12
C ARG A 477 6.74 14.57 2.64
N PHE A 478 6.04 15.64 2.29
CA PHE A 478 6.08 16.25 0.97
C PHE A 478 6.65 17.65 1.12
N ALA A 479 7.81 17.90 0.54
CA ALA A 479 8.51 19.17 0.71
C ALA A 479 8.88 19.76 -0.64
N SER A 480 8.76 21.08 -0.72
CA SER A 480 9.21 21.88 -1.86
C SER A 480 10.36 22.78 -1.42
N LEU A 481 11.43 22.79 -2.20
CA LEU A 481 12.60 23.64 -2.03
C LEU A 481 12.63 24.66 -3.16
N TYR A 482 12.86 25.92 -2.77
CA TYR A 482 13.05 27.04 -3.67
C TYR A 482 14.40 27.69 -3.40
N SER A 483 15.05 28.18 -4.46
CA SER A 483 16.27 28.99 -4.37
C SER A 483 16.34 30.04 -5.48
N THR A 484 16.86 31.23 -5.18
CA THR A 484 17.19 32.28 -6.16
C THR A 484 18.43 31.90 -6.97
N GLY A 485 19.41 31.24 -6.35
CA GLY A 485 20.60 30.68 -6.98
C GLY A 485 20.49 29.17 -7.28
N ARG A 486 21.52 28.62 -7.92
CA ARG A 486 21.65 27.16 -8.08
C ARG A 486 22.26 26.60 -6.80
N LEU A 487 21.51 25.80 -6.06
CA LEU A 487 21.97 25.17 -4.82
C LEU A 487 21.89 23.64 -4.93
N ARG A 488 22.75 22.97 -4.16
CA ARG A 488 22.69 21.53 -3.94
C ARG A 488 22.47 21.30 -2.46
N PHE A 489 21.39 20.58 -2.15
CA PHE A 489 21.01 20.25 -0.79
C PHE A 489 21.43 18.82 -0.43
N THR A 490 21.86 18.67 0.82
CA THR A 490 21.85 17.40 1.54
C THR A 490 20.71 17.45 2.53
N ILE A 491 19.77 16.51 2.42
CA ILE A 491 18.63 16.38 3.33
C ILE A 491 18.89 15.15 4.19
N SER A 492 19.25 15.35 5.47
CA SER A 492 19.66 14.27 6.37
C SER A 492 18.70 14.05 7.53
N TYR A 493 18.66 12.82 8.04
CA TYR A 493 17.79 12.37 9.13
C TYR A 493 18.63 11.76 10.26
N PRO A 494 19.36 12.58 11.04
CA PRO A 494 20.39 12.12 11.98
C PRO A 494 19.86 11.19 13.09
N ASN A 495 18.61 11.39 13.51
CA ASN A 495 18.01 10.67 14.64
C ASN A 495 17.00 9.61 14.20
N ASP A 496 16.91 9.32 12.90
CA ASP A 496 15.95 8.35 12.36
C ASP A 496 16.57 7.46 11.29
N PRO A 497 16.98 6.22 11.64
CA PRO A 497 17.52 5.26 10.69
C PRO A 497 16.46 4.67 9.74
N THR A 498 15.16 4.95 9.97
CA THR A 498 14.06 4.44 9.14
C THR A 498 13.68 5.39 8.00
N ALA A 499 14.32 6.56 7.95
CA ALA A 499 14.01 7.58 6.96
C ALA A 499 14.47 7.17 5.56
N LEU A 500 13.59 7.33 4.59
CA LEU A 500 13.88 7.14 3.18
C LEU A 500 13.43 8.39 2.42
N ALA A 501 14.38 9.12 1.83
CA ALA A 501 14.11 10.35 1.10
C ALA A 501 14.54 10.23 -0.35
N LEU A 502 13.63 10.56 -1.27
CA LEU A 502 13.83 10.51 -2.71
C LEU A 502 13.31 11.79 -3.38
N PRO A 503 13.87 12.18 -4.55
CA PRO A 503 13.25 13.19 -5.40
C PRO A 503 11.80 12.83 -5.71
N MET A 504 10.92 13.83 -5.65
CA MET A 504 9.51 13.68 -5.95
C MET A 504 9.20 14.28 -7.31
N ASP A 505 8.46 13.56 -8.14
CA ASP A 505 8.06 14.05 -9.46
C ASP A 505 7.13 15.26 -9.35
N ARG A 506 7.45 16.31 -10.11
CA ARG A 506 6.63 17.52 -10.26
C ARG A 506 5.46 17.32 -11.23
N GLY A 507 5.43 16.19 -11.95
CA GLY A 507 4.41 15.82 -12.94
C GLY A 507 4.41 16.70 -14.19
N ARG A 508 5.50 17.45 -14.42
CA ARG A 508 5.75 18.29 -15.59
C ARG A 508 7.23 18.16 -15.97
N SER A 509 7.61 17.07 -16.62
CA SER A 509 8.94 16.97 -17.24
C SER A 509 8.94 17.73 -18.56
N LEU A 510 9.91 18.63 -18.76
CA LEU A 510 10.10 19.36 -20.01
C LEU A 510 11.08 18.60 -20.90
N ALA A 511 10.78 18.47 -22.19
CA ALA A 511 11.71 17.86 -23.14
C ALA A 511 13.03 18.66 -23.17
N GLY A 512 14.16 17.99 -22.93
CA GLY A 512 15.49 18.61 -22.86
C GLY A 512 15.89 19.13 -21.48
N GLU A 513 15.15 18.79 -20.42
CA GLU A 513 15.54 19.09 -19.05
C GLU A 513 16.83 18.34 -18.66
N ASP A 514 17.76 19.03 -18.00
CA ASP A 514 19.01 18.44 -17.53
C ASP A 514 18.70 17.34 -16.50
N LEU A 515 19.11 16.10 -16.82
CA LEU A 515 19.09 15.00 -15.86
C LEU A 515 20.04 15.33 -14.71
N THR A 516 19.49 15.49 -13.50
CA THR A 516 20.28 15.62 -12.28
C THR A 516 20.29 14.29 -11.54
N THR A 517 21.44 13.93 -10.99
CA THR A 517 21.61 12.72 -10.20
C THR A 517 21.66 13.10 -8.72
N SER A 518 20.86 12.41 -7.92
CA SER A 518 20.91 12.48 -6.45
C SER A 518 21.17 11.10 -5.90
N ILE A 519 21.77 11.02 -4.71
CA ILE A 519 22.16 9.77 -4.07
C ILE A 519 21.37 9.64 -2.78
N PHE A 520 20.66 8.53 -2.63
CA PHE A 520 20.13 8.15 -1.32
C PHE A 520 21.17 7.30 -0.59
N ARG A 521 21.64 7.78 0.56
CA ARG A 521 22.46 7.03 1.50
C ARG A 521 21.56 6.53 2.63
N SER A 522 21.59 5.24 2.94
CA SER A 522 20.84 4.66 4.06
C SER A 522 21.63 4.56 5.37
N TYR A 523 22.96 4.50 5.31
CA TYR A 523 23.85 4.32 6.47
C TYR A 523 25.13 5.16 6.31
N PRO A 524 25.72 5.74 7.38
CA PRO A 524 25.33 5.67 8.80
C PRO A 524 24.12 6.53 9.17
N THR A 525 23.91 7.63 8.43
CA THR A 525 22.77 8.52 8.57
C THR A 525 22.01 8.56 7.26
N PRO A 526 20.69 8.28 7.25
CA PRO A 526 19.89 8.42 6.06
C PRO A 526 19.94 9.84 5.51
N ALA A 527 20.25 9.97 4.23
CA ALA A 527 20.33 11.27 3.58
C ALA A 527 20.05 11.18 2.07
N LEU A 528 19.37 12.20 1.55
CA LEU A 528 19.31 12.49 0.12
C LEU A 528 20.38 13.53 -0.21
N GLU A 529 21.42 13.12 -0.92
CA GLU A 529 22.60 13.92 -1.24
C GLU A 529 22.60 14.39 -2.69
N GLY A 530 23.18 15.57 -2.92
CA GLY A 530 23.30 16.14 -4.26
C GLY A 530 21.94 16.52 -4.87
N PHE A 531 20.94 16.81 -4.04
CA PHE A 531 19.62 17.22 -4.51
C PHE A 531 19.69 18.65 -5.06
N GLN A 532 19.61 18.78 -6.39
CA GLN A 532 19.84 20.06 -7.05
C GLN A 532 18.55 20.87 -7.18
N VAL A 533 18.61 22.14 -6.75
CA VAL A 533 17.54 23.12 -6.92
C VAL A 533 17.97 24.14 -7.96
N GLN A 534 17.19 24.26 -9.03
CA GLN A 534 17.47 25.22 -10.10
C GLN A 534 17.02 26.64 -9.68
N PRO A 535 17.73 27.69 -10.15
CA PRO A 535 17.35 29.07 -9.89
C PRO A 535 15.89 29.34 -10.24
N ARG A 536 15.16 29.99 -9.32
CA ARG A 536 13.75 30.41 -9.49
C ARG A 536 12.80 29.26 -9.87
N SER A 537 13.14 28.03 -9.50
CA SER A 537 12.32 26.83 -9.71
C SER A 537 12.02 26.15 -8.38
N LEU A 538 10.98 25.32 -8.36
CA LEU A 538 10.70 24.41 -7.25
C LEU A 538 11.35 23.07 -7.56
N SER A 539 12.09 22.51 -6.62
CA SER A 539 12.38 21.08 -6.62
C SER A 539 11.64 20.44 -5.46
N MET A 540 11.08 19.25 -5.65
CA MET A 540 10.32 18.57 -4.61
C MET A 540 11.00 17.27 -4.20
N PHE A 541 10.94 16.95 -2.92
CA PHE A 541 11.35 15.66 -2.41
C PHE A 541 10.26 15.08 -1.53
N ARG A 542 10.25 13.77 -1.45
CA ARG A 542 9.37 12.99 -0.60
C ARG A 542 10.22 12.20 0.38
N ALA A 543 9.79 12.15 1.63
CA ALA A 543 10.41 11.27 2.61
C ALA A 543 9.37 10.44 3.36
N GLU A 544 9.75 9.21 3.69
CA GLU A 544 8.94 8.26 4.44
C GLU A 544 9.70 7.83 5.69
N GLN A 545 9.03 7.84 6.84
CA GLN A 545 9.62 7.61 8.15
C GLN A 545 8.66 6.80 9.03
N MET A 546 9.21 6.03 9.98
CA MET A 546 8.43 5.38 11.02
C MET A 546 9.00 5.75 12.40
N VAL A 547 8.35 6.72 13.05
CA VAL A 547 8.91 7.49 14.16
C VAL A 547 7.99 7.48 15.37
N SER A 548 8.54 7.73 16.56
CA SER A 548 7.71 7.93 17.75
C SER A 548 7.15 9.36 17.79
N ILE A 549 5.91 9.50 18.25
CA ILE A 549 5.20 10.78 18.35
C ILE A 549 5.11 11.32 19.79
N GLY A 550 5.90 10.77 20.72
CA GLY A 550 6.00 11.27 22.11
C GLY A 550 4.81 10.93 23.01
N GLY A 551 3.85 10.14 22.54
CA GLY A 551 2.66 9.76 23.29
C GLY A 551 1.69 8.95 22.43
N THR A 552 0.42 8.91 22.82
CA THR A 552 -0.62 8.17 22.10
C THR A 552 -1.89 9.00 21.98
N VAL A 553 -2.69 8.72 20.96
CA VAL A 553 -4.08 9.17 20.93
C VAL A 553 -4.96 7.95 21.12
N ALA A 554 -5.98 8.02 21.96
CA ALA A 554 -6.86 6.88 22.24
C ALA A 554 -8.31 7.31 22.42
N LEU A 555 -9.22 6.37 22.20
CA LEU A 555 -10.64 6.53 22.46
C LEU A 555 -10.98 5.80 23.77
N ALA A 556 -11.24 6.55 24.84
CA ALA A 556 -11.68 6.02 26.11
C ALA A 556 -13.22 5.91 26.15
N SER A 557 -13.73 4.84 26.74
CA SER A 557 -15.16 4.62 26.95
C SER A 557 -15.40 3.90 28.28
N ASP A 558 -15.21 4.61 29.38
CA ASP A 558 -15.48 4.10 30.73
C ASP A 558 -16.90 4.54 31.15
N GLU A 559 -17.88 3.63 31.07
CA GLU A 559 -19.29 3.75 31.52
C GLU A 559 -20.01 5.10 31.25
N GLY A 560 -19.53 5.87 30.27
CA GLY A 560 -19.96 7.24 29.96
C GLY A 560 -19.75 7.62 28.49
N PRO A 561 -19.88 8.90 28.12
CA PRO A 561 -19.69 9.35 26.73
C PRO A 561 -18.28 9.05 26.25
N ARG A 562 -18.14 8.72 24.95
CA ARG A 562 -16.84 8.45 24.32
C ARG A 562 -15.94 9.66 24.50
N ARG A 563 -14.67 9.46 24.90
CA ARG A 563 -13.68 10.53 25.09
C ARG A 563 -12.46 10.28 24.22
N VAL A 564 -12.04 11.30 23.46
CA VAL A 564 -10.74 11.27 22.77
C VAL A 564 -9.70 11.82 23.73
N VAL A 565 -8.62 11.08 23.96
CA VAL A 565 -7.50 11.47 24.84
C VAL A 565 -6.26 11.63 23.97
N ASN A 566 -5.65 12.82 24.00
CA ASN A 566 -4.40 13.11 23.31
C ASN A 566 -3.26 13.22 24.33
N THR A 567 -2.37 12.24 24.40
CA THR A 567 -1.16 12.30 25.24
C THR A 567 0.10 12.64 24.43
N THR A 568 -0.04 12.99 23.15
CA THR A 568 1.07 13.41 22.28
C THR A 568 1.42 14.88 22.48
N ASP A 569 2.56 15.31 21.94
CA ASP A 569 2.98 16.71 21.88
C ASP A 569 2.33 17.51 20.72
N LEU A 570 1.48 16.85 19.92
CA LEU A 570 0.81 17.46 18.77
C LEU A 570 -0.45 18.19 19.22
N GLU A 571 -0.57 19.46 18.81
CA GLU A 571 -1.82 20.23 18.91
C GLU A 571 -2.72 19.83 17.74
N LEU A 572 -3.85 19.18 18.03
CA LEU A 572 -4.78 18.67 17.00
C LEU A 572 -5.87 19.70 16.76
N ARG A 573 -5.73 20.52 15.71
CA ARG A 573 -6.70 21.52 15.28
C ARG A 573 -7.72 20.92 14.32
N ASP A 574 -8.93 21.49 14.37
CA ASP A 574 -10.08 21.09 13.57
C ASP A 574 -10.29 19.58 13.55
N ALA A 575 -10.17 18.97 14.73
CA ALA A 575 -10.29 17.54 14.92
C ALA A 575 -11.72 17.09 14.59
N VAL A 576 -11.84 16.15 13.66
CA VAL A 576 -13.10 15.52 13.27
C VAL A 576 -13.00 14.02 13.49
N LEU A 577 -13.93 13.50 14.27
CA LEU A 577 -14.15 12.06 14.41
C LEU A 577 -15.01 11.57 13.25
N VAL A 578 -14.56 10.53 12.56
CA VAL A 578 -15.26 9.89 11.45
C VAL A 578 -15.56 8.44 11.84
N ASP A 579 -16.84 8.14 12.08
CA ASP A 579 -17.35 6.78 12.24
C ASP A 579 -17.69 6.23 10.83
N VAL A 580 -17.03 5.16 10.40
CA VAL A 580 -17.20 4.49 9.09
C VAL A 580 -17.93 3.16 9.29
N ASN A 581 -19.23 3.14 9.01
CA ASN A 581 -20.07 1.96 9.21
C ASN A 581 -20.19 1.07 7.95
N GLY A 582 -19.80 1.61 6.79
CA GLY A 582 -19.78 0.89 5.52
C GLY A 582 -19.60 1.82 4.32
N PRO A 583 -19.73 1.29 3.08
CA PRO A 583 -19.67 2.09 1.86
C PRO A 583 -20.77 3.17 1.86
N GLY A 584 -20.37 4.44 1.98
CA GLY A 584 -21.30 5.59 1.96
C GLY A 584 -22.02 5.88 3.28
N ASP A 585 -21.89 5.05 4.31
CA ASP A 585 -22.44 5.29 5.65
C ASP A 585 -21.35 5.81 6.58
N ARG A 586 -21.30 7.14 6.72
CA ARG A 586 -20.31 7.85 7.52
C ARG A 586 -20.97 8.91 8.37
N ARG A 587 -20.50 9.00 9.61
CA ARG A 587 -20.91 10.04 10.55
C ARG A 587 -19.70 10.83 10.99
N GLU A 588 -19.71 12.13 10.71
CA GLU A 588 -18.70 13.08 11.16
C GLU A 588 -19.15 13.77 12.45
N THR A 589 -18.23 13.92 13.41
CA THR A 589 -18.44 14.68 14.65
C THR A 589 -17.27 15.63 14.85
N TYR A 590 -17.52 16.93 14.80
CA TYR A 590 -16.50 17.96 15.03
C TYR A 590 -16.17 18.12 16.52
N LEU A 591 -14.88 18.05 16.86
CA LEU A 591 -14.37 18.13 18.25
C LEU A 591 -13.58 19.41 18.53
N GLY A 592 -13.33 20.26 17.53
CA GLY A 592 -12.56 21.49 17.70
C GLY A 592 -11.06 21.24 17.86
N THR A 593 -10.41 21.98 18.76
CA THR A 593 -8.97 21.84 19.02
C THR A 593 -8.71 20.98 20.25
N ILE A 594 -7.90 19.93 20.11
CA ILE A 594 -7.44 19.06 21.19
C ILE A 594 -5.96 19.36 21.46
N THR A 595 -5.69 20.10 22.52
CA THR A 595 -4.32 20.45 22.93
C THR A 595 -3.55 19.22 23.42
N PRO A 596 -2.19 19.25 23.42
CA PRO A 596 -1.38 18.22 24.06
C PRO A 596 -1.83 17.94 25.50
N GLY A 597 -1.96 16.65 25.85
CA GLY A 597 -2.40 16.20 27.18
C GLY A 597 -3.90 16.33 27.48
N ALA A 598 -4.70 16.90 26.57
CA ALA A 598 -6.13 17.11 26.81
C ALA A 598 -7.00 15.88 26.48
N SER A 599 -8.19 15.86 27.07
CA SER A 599 -9.27 14.94 26.72
C SER A 599 -10.52 15.73 26.36
N VAL A 600 -11.20 15.31 25.29
CA VAL A 600 -12.43 15.94 24.79
C VAL A 600 -13.53 14.88 24.71
N GLU A 601 -14.71 15.21 25.24
CA GLU A 601 -15.91 14.38 25.14
C GLU A 601 -16.48 14.46 23.72
N VAL A 602 -16.88 13.31 23.20
CA VAL A 602 -17.56 13.19 21.91
C VAL A 602 -19.05 13.43 22.16
N GLU A 603 -19.47 14.68 22.01
CA GLU A 603 -20.87 15.09 22.05
C GLU A 603 -21.62 14.72 20.76
N GLU A 604 -22.90 15.07 20.69
CA GLU A 604 -23.76 14.76 19.54
C GLU A 604 -23.23 15.36 18.23
N ALA A 605 -23.62 14.76 17.09
CA ALA A 605 -22.99 15.05 15.80
C ALA A 605 -23.18 16.51 15.39
N SER A 606 -22.10 17.27 15.47
CA SER A 606 -22.00 18.62 14.93
C SER A 606 -21.23 18.57 13.61
N ALA A 607 -21.80 19.16 12.57
CA ALA A 607 -21.10 19.33 11.30
C ALA A 607 -19.91 20.27 11.50
N PRO A 608 -18.74 19.96 10.91
CA PRO A 608 -17.62 20.89 10.94
C PRO A 608 -18.04 22.22 10.30
N PRO A 609 -17.52 23.36 10.78
CA PRO A 609 -17.83 24.65 10.17
C PRO A 609 -17.49 24.61 8.67
N LEU A 610 -18.44 25.05 7.83
CA LEU A 610 -18.23 25.23 6.39
C LEU A 610 -16.97 26.06 6.15
N ASP A 611 -16.14 25.62 5.19
CA ASP A 611 -14.82 26.18 4.84
C ASP A 611 -14.59 27.61 5.35
N SER A 612 -13.71 27.73 6.35
CA SER A 612 -13.32 29.01 6.93
C SER A 612 -12.75 29.94 5.84
N LYS A 613 -12.97 31.25 6.03
CA LYS A 613 -12.57 32.37 5.15
C LYS A 613 -11.37 32.05 4.24
N ALA A 614 -11.50 32.37 2.95
CA ALA A 614 -10.42 32.27 1.97
C ALA A 614 -9.09 32.77 2.56
N LEU A 615 -8.13 31.85 2.74
CA LEU A 615 -6.81 32.19 3.24
C LEU A 615 -6.09 33.12 2.24
N PRO A 616 -5.19 34.00 2.72
CA PRO A 616 -4.36 34.79 1.83
C PRO A 616 -3.63 33.90 0.83
N LYS A 617 -3.56 34.32 -0.44
CA LYS A 617 -2.81 33.61 -1.48
C LYS A 617 -1.36 33.38 -1.03
N GLY A 618 -0.81 32.20 -1.30
CA GLY A 618 0.53 31.81 -0.85
C GLY A 618 0.58 31.26 0.58
N THR A 619 -0.57 30.98 1.20
CA THR A 619 -0.67 30.24 2.46
C THR A 619 -0.95 28.77 2.18
N LEU A 620 -0.35 27.88 2.96
CA LEU A 620 -0.62 26.46 2.89
C LEU A 620 -1.98 26.16 3.54
N ASP A 621 -2.97 25.74 2.75
CA ASP A 621 -4.33 25.48 3.21
C ASP A 621 -4.56 23.97 3.40
N PRO A 622 -4.76 23.47 4.63
CA PRO A 622 -5.02 22.05 4.87
C PRO A 622 -6.46 21.63 4.52
N SER A 623 -7.39 22.56 4.29
CA SER A 623 -8.84 22.29 4.22
C SER A 623 -9.20 21.25 3.16
N ARG A 624 -8.60 21.35 1.97
CA ARG A 624 -8.82 20.38 0.87
C ARG A 624 -8.30 18.99 1.24
N LEU A 625 -7.09 18.91 1.79
CA LEU A 625 -6.46 17.66 2.21
C LEU A 625 -7.27 17.01 3.34
N LEU A 626 -7.66 17.76 4.36
CA LEU A 626 -8.50 17.27 5.47
C LEU A 626 -9.86 16.76 4.99
N ARG A 627 -10.47 17.41 4.00
CA ARG A 627 -11.74 16.94 3.42
C ARG A 627 -11.58 15.60 2.71
N GLU A 628 -10.53 15.43 1.91
CA GLU A 628 -10.27 14.15 1.23
C GLU A 628 -9.90 13.04 2.22
N LEU A 629 -9.11 13.35 3.26
CA LEU A 629 -8.79 12.39 4.33
C LEU A 629 -10.03 11.92 5.09
N ARG A 630 -10.95 12.84 5.42
CA ARG A 630 -12.26 12.49 6.00
C ARG A 630 -13.13 11.70 5.02
N GLY A 631 -13.05 12.03 3.74
CA GLY A 631 -13.80 11.42 2.64
C GLY A 631 -13.26 10.07 2.13
N PHE A 632 -12.08 9.63 2.56
CA PHE A 632 -11.48 8.41 2.02
C PHE A 632 -12.05 7.13 2.65
N ALA A 633 -12.45 6.14 1.85
CA ALA A 633 -12.59 4.76 2.32
C ALA A 633 -12.39 3.82 1.13
N GLU A 634 -11.73 2.68 1.35
CA GLU A 634 -11.59 1.67 0.31
C GLU A 634 -12.90 0.87 0.13
N GLY A 635 -13.84 0.96 1.08
CA GLY A 635 -15.15 0.30 1.01
C GLY A 635 -15.05 -1.20 1.25
N ARG A 636 -14.06 -1.62 2.04
CA ARG A 636 -13.72 -3.03 2.24
C ARG A 636 -14.25 -3.57 3.57
N PRO A 637 -14.54 -4.88 3.67
CA PRO A 637 -15.00 -5.48 4.92
C PRO A 637 -14.05 -5.28 6.09
N GLU A 638 -12.75 -5.20 5.82
CA GLU A 638 -11.72 -4.97 6.82
C GLU A 638 -11.80 -3.59 7.48
N GLU A 639 -12.42 -2.60 6.82
CA GLU A 639 -12.61 -1.22 7.30
C GLU A 639 -13.96 -1.02 8.01
N LYS A 640 -14.82 -2.04 8.02
CA LYS A 640 -16.13 -1.94 8.64
C LYS A 640 -16.01 -1.65 10.13
N GLY A 641 -16.71 -0.62 10.61
CA GLY A 641 -16.69 -0.20 12.01
C GLY A 641 -15.42 0.57 12.39
N GLU A 642 -14.67 1.06 11.41
CA GLU A 642 -13.56 1.98 11.64
C GLU A 642 -14.06 3.27 12.31
N VAL A 643 -13.34 3.70 13.33
CA VAL A 643 -13.46 5.04 13.91
C VAL A 643 -12.10 5.69 13.78
N ARG A 644 -12.03 6.84 13.12
CA ARG A 644 -10.77 7.57 12.94
C ARG A 644 -10.92 9.04 13.28
N LEU A 645 -9.82 9.64 13.72
CA LEU A 645 -9.69 11.07 13.95
C LEU A 645 -8.88 11.68 12.80
N VAL A 646 -9.38 12.76 12.21
CA VAL A 646 -8.66 13.55 11.21
C VAL A 646 -8.49 14.97 11.77
N ALA A 647 -7.27 15.47 11.82
CA ALA A 647 -6.92 16.78 12.34
C ALA A 647 -5.68 17.34 11.63
N TRP A 648 -5.25 18.54 11.99
CA TRP A 648 -3.95 19.08 11.58
C TRP A 648 -3.22 19.77 12.74
N SER A 649 -1.90 19.85 12.65
CA SER A 649 -1.02 20.58 13.55
C SER A 649 -0.33 21.71 12.79
N PRO A 650 -0.21 22.91 13.38
CA PRO A 650 0.31 24.11 12.71
C PRO A 650 1.82 24.12 12.52
N ARG A 651 2.52 23.06 12.92
CA ARG A 651 3.96 22.89 12.75
C ARG A 651 4.23 21.61 11.96
N PRO A 652 5.27 21.61 11.10
CA PRO A 652 5.77 20.38 10.52
C PRO A 652 6.33 19.46 11.63
N PHE A 653 6.40 18.17 11.36
CA PHE A 653 6.81 17.15 12.32
C PHE A 653 8.30 17.30 12.72
N GLY A 654 9.14 17.80 11.81
CA GLY A 654 10.58 18.01 12.04
C GLY A 654 11.44 16.75 11.88
N GLY A 655 12.67 16.77 12.38
CA GLY A 655 13.62 15.66 12.36
C GLY A 655 14.61 15.62 11.18
N GLN A 656 14.37 16.41 10.13
CA GLN A 656 15.31 16.58 9.01
C GLN A 656 16.26 17.76 9.23
N THR A 657 17.45 17.67 8.65
CA THR A 657 18.40 18.78 8.53
C THR A 657 18.62 19.08 7.05
N LEU A 658 18.52 20.36 6.67
CA LEU A 658 18.78 20.85 5.32
C LEU A 658 20.14 21.54 5.30
N GLU A 659 21.04 21.08 4.43
CA GLU A 659 22.36 21.70 4.23
C GLU A 659 22.53 22.07 2.75
N PRO A 660 22.70 23.37 2.38
CA PRO A 660 22.70 24.53 3.27
C PRO A 660 21.33 24.77 3.94
N SER A 661 21.31 25.47 5.07
CA SER A 661 20.06 25.88 5.72
C SER A 661 19.27 26.84 4.84
N VAL A 662 17.93 26.77 4.92
CA VAL A 662 17.04 27.69 4.20
C VAL A 662 16.71 28.92 5.04
N ASP A 663 16.49 30.07 4.40
CA ASP A 663 16.15 31.33 5.09
C ASP A 663 14.75 31.27 5.71
N ARG A 664 13.84 30.54 5.06
CA ARG A 664 12.47 30.34 5.52
C ARG A 664 12.08 28.87 5.45
N GLN A 665 11.63 28.32 6.58
CA GLN A 665 10.97 27.02 6.64
C GLN A 665 9.58 27.18 7.25
N ARG A 666 8.56 26.65 6.58
CA ARG A 666 7.18 26.60 7.09
C ARG A 666 6.48 25.33 6.62
N GLY A 667 5.45 24.92 7.35
CA GLY A 667 4.68 23.75 6.98
C GLY A 667 3.59 23.45 7.99
N LEU A 668 2.90 22.35 7.77
CA LEU A 668 1.90 21.80 8.69
C LEU A 668 1.97 20.27 8.67
N ALA A 669 1.43 19.64 9.69
CA ALA A 669 1.26 18.20 9.75
C ALA A 669 -0.23 17.84 9.75
N LEU A 670 -0.69 17.11 8.74
CA LEU A 670 -1.98 16.43 8.74
C LEU A 670 -1.86 15.21 9.66
N VAL A 671 -2.86 15.00 10.51
CA VAL A 671 -2.85 13.90 11.50
C VAL A 671 -4.06 13.01 11.27
N VAL A 672 -3.81 11.71 11.07
CA VAL A 672 -4.83 10.67 10.96
C VAL A 672 -4.56 9.63 12.03
N VAL A 673 -5.52 9.44 12.94
CA VAL A 673 -5.45 8.43 13.99
C VAL A 673 -6.58 7.42 13.77
N HIS A 674 -6.24 6.17 13.50
CA HIS A 674 -7.19 5.08 13.47
C HIS A 674 -7.49 4.61 14.90
N LEU A 675 -8.59 5.09 15.48
CA LEU A 675 -8.92 4.91 16.89
C LEU A 675 -9.49 3.52 17.19
N ARG A 676 -10.19 2.92 16.23
CA ARG A 676 -10.77 1.58 16.37
C ARG A 676 -11.07 1.01 15.00
N PHE A 677 -10.95 -0.31 14.85
CA PHE A 677 -11.57 -1.06 13.76
C PHE A 677 -12.61 -2.02 14.33
N GLY A 678 -13.58 -2.41 13.50
CA GLY A 678 -14.45 -3.54 13.83
C GLY A 678 -13.67 -4.86 13.92
N PRO A 679 -14.32 -5.94 14.39
CA PRO A 679 -13.72 -7.25 14.42
C PRO A 679 -13.22 -7.66 13.02
N PRO A 680 -12.24 -8.58 12.93
CA PRO A 680 -11.83 -9.12 11.64
C PRO A 680 -13.06 -9.72 10.91
N PRO A 681 -13.17 -9.56 9.59
CA PRO A 681 -14.31 -10.06 8.85
C PRO A 681 -14.37 -11.60 8.95
N ALA A 682 -15.55 -12.15 9.26
CA ALA A 682 -15.72 -13.58 9.57
C ALA A 682 -15.26 -14.49 8.41
N PRO A 683 -14.62 -15.64 8.69
CA PRO A 683 -14.14 -16.57 7.66
C PRO A 683 -15.27 -17.23 6.85
N ASP A 684 -16.48 -17.21 7.40
CA ASP A 684 -17.70 -17.79 6.80
C ASP A 684 -18.50 -16.75 6.00
N GLY A 685 -18.01 -15.51 5.92
CA GLY A 685 -18.64 -14.49 5.10
C GLY A 685 -18.59 -14.83 3.61
N PRO A 686 -19.57 -14.36 2.82
CA PRO A 686 -19.71 -14.71 1.39
C PRO A 686 -18.52 -14.27 0.53
N ARG A 687 -17.67 -13.37 1.03
CA ARG A 687 -16.42 -12.96 0.38
C ARG A 687 -15.34 -14.05 0.40
N TYR A 688 -15.33 -14.88 1.44
CA TYR A 688 -14.30 -15.90 1.67
C TYR A 688 -14.83 -17.32 1.47
N HIS A 689 -16.15 -17.52 1.57
CA HIS A 689 -16.80 -18.81 1.45
C HIS A 689 -17.76 -18.83 0.25
N ALA A 690 -17.33 -19.43 -0.86
CA ALA A 690 -18.16 -19.52 -2.07
C ALA A 690 -19.47 -20.32 -1.91
N LEU A 691 -19.62 -21.12 -0.83
CA LEU A 691 -20.82 -21.91 -0.56
C LEU A 691 -21.78 -21.25 0.47
N ALA A 692 -21.44 -20.05 0.98
CA ALA A 692 -22.24 -19.31 1.97
C ALA A 692 -23.45 -18.57 1.38
#